data_AF-A0A257ACG2-F1
#
_entry.id   AF-A0A257ACG2-F1
#
_cell.length_a   1.000
_cell.length_b   1.000
_cell.length_c   1.000
_cell.angle_alpha   90.00
_cell.angle_beta   90.00
_cell.angle_gamma   90.00
#
_symmetry.space_group_name_H-M   'P 1'
#
loop_
_entity.id
_entity.type
_entity.pdbx_description
1 polymer ?
#
loop_
_entity_poly.entity_id
_entity_poly.type
_entity_poly.pdbx_seq_one_letter_code
_entity_poly.pdbx_strand_id
1 'polypeptide(L)'
;MVLEPRRHAFFKSMCPNCGGEISDERLLLKLPCEKCLPLGEAELKELASKYGSKEYRRLIAKLLEKRGNLRGYKEVLELEEYLEEFEELFKKALNSKMWSAQRTWAKRLLKGKSFAILAPTGVGKTVFGLLASLFLATKGRKSYIVLPTTLLLLQAAEKIEEFKKRAGIDAKVLLYHGRLNNNYKKEFAEKLEKGDYDILITTSQFLARSFDKLKGRVFDFVFVDDVDALLKSSKNIDRVLMLLGFKETAIKDALNLIYLKRGIASRLARKMDIPEDWRRQIEELRSRISNYLKDKRGVLIVSTATGRVRGDRVKLFRELLGFEVGSRAEFLRNVADIYYLPKGESIEEALVKIIKAMGKGGLIFVPTDKGVSYAEKLLSYLRSKGLKVGLVTSEDKSALNEFIKGDLDLLIGVAIYYGLLVRGIDLPEIIRYAVFVGVPRFKFSLRLEEPHPVRMLQLLTTLRDALSGELGDRCERYIALLRRNIFSLDRTKFSKLMEALKEGIEVSGLLSRLKKLVLEVRSFLEDLLSREDVRERIKALEYISMVEEGGQMYVLVPDVMTYLQASGRTSRMYAGGISRGASIVIVDDLKLQRGLMRQSKWYNEDVEWREWREIDLRELIKEIDRDRERIRKILKGELEEVGVEPVKTALLVVESPNKARTISNFFGRPSIRRMGNYVVYETSTGNYMLSIIASGGHVFDLVTKEGFHGVISSDSAFYPIYDSIKKCPETGEQFTDEVDIEEYVKETGRKVLDSRDVLKVIRDLAEEMDLVLIGTDPDTEGEKIGWDVAVSIAPYTYEIKRIEFHEVTKRAIVSALNNLRDIDQKLVEAQIVRRIEDRWIGFELSKKLWEIFENRGLSAGRVQTPVLGWIIRRFEEHRNSRKSVIFVTLSNGLRLKLQDLKGEVGKELVKELKTSKCKISLKEEKEVTLNPPPPYTTDEMLRDATRELKLGADEVMKLAQDLFEMGLITYHRTDSTRVSLAGRAVAREYLLEKYGEGIYVPREWRSEGAHECIRPTRPLNVEKLRELIREGIIRLVRPLTRNHFRLYDLIFRRFMASQM
;
A
#
# COMPACT_ATOMS: atom_id res chain seq x y z
N MET A 1 16.37 -27.08 -0.08
CA MET A 1 15.99 -27.15 -1.50
C MET A 1 17.05 -27.99 -2.21
N VAL A 2 16.69 -29.10 -2.83
CA VAL A 2 17.60 -29.85 -3.71
C VAL A 2 16.78 -30.29 -4.93
N LEU A 3 16.54 -29.36 -5.86
CA LEU A 3 16.55 -29.69 -7.28
C LEU A 3 17.99 -29.45 -7.71
N GLU A 4 18.59 -30.36 -8.47
CA GLU A 4 20.01 -30.32 -8.84
C GLU A 4 20.38 -28.92 -9.34
N PRO A 5 21.19 -28.16 -8.58
CA PRO A 5 21.61 -26.87 -9.07
C PRO A 5 22.45 -27.11 -10.32
N ARG A 6 21.99 -26.51 -11.41
CA ARG A 6 22.66 -26.44 -12.70
C ARG A 6 23.09 -24.99 -12.88
N ARG A 7 24.29 -24.79 -13.39
CA ARG A 7 24.81 -23.47 -13.75
C ARG A 7 24.07 -22.94 -14.98
N HIS A 8 23.46 -21.77 -14.88
CA HIS A 8 22.82 -21.08 -16.00
C HIS A 8 23.57 -19.83 -16.41
N ALA A 9 24.25 -19.13 -15.50
CA ALA A 9 24.88 -17.85 -15.81
C ALA A 9 26.01 -17.46 -14.84
N PHE A 10 26.79 -16.47 -15.23
CA PHE A 10 27.76 -15.78 -14.37
C PHE A 10 27.31 -14.35 -14.07
N PHE A 11 27.58 -13.90 -12.86
CA PHE A 11 27.27 -12.55 -12.38
C PHE A 11 28.53 -11.84 -11.91
N LYS A 12 28.82 -10.68 -12.51
CA LYS A 12 29.94 -9.81 -12.11
C LYS A 12 29.67 -9.14 -10.78
N SER A 13 30.72 -9.04 -9.97
CA SER A 13 30.72 -8.36 -8.68
C SER A 13 29.71 -8.84 -7.62
N MET A 14 29.28 -10.10 -7.68
CA MET A 14 28.22 -10.63 -6.79
C MET A 14 28.72 -11.63 -5.72
N CYS A 15 29.99 -12.03 -5.73
CA CYS A 15 30.51 -12.95 -4.71
C CYS A 15 30.36 -12.36 -3.29
N PRO A 16 29.72 -13.09 -2.33
CA PRO A 16 29.48 -12.58 -0.98
C PRO A 16 30.75 -12.40 -0.13
N ASN A 17 31.89 -12.92 -0.58
CA ASN A 17 33.16 -12.82 0.13
C ASN A 17 34.12 -11.77 -0.46
N CYS A 18 34.47 -11.89 -1.74
CA CYS A 18 35.44 -11.00 -2.40
C CYS A 18 34.82 -9.93 -3.29
N GLY A 19 33.51 -9.97 -3.55
CA GLY A 19 32.86 -9.06 -4.49
C GLY A 19 33.30 -9.26 -5.95
N GLY A 20 33.82 -10.44 -6.32
CA GLY A 20 34.16 -10.82 -7.69
C GLY A 20 33.04 -11.55 -8.43
N GLU A 21 33.35 -12.03 -9.64
CA GLU A 21 32.45 -12.86 -10.45
C GLU A 21 32.11 -14.20 -9.79
N ILE A 22 30.87 -14.65 -9.96
CA ILE A 22 30.35 -15.89 -9.39
C ILE A 22 29.21 -16.46 -10.25
N SER A 23 29.06 -17.79 -10.27
CA SER A 23 27.92 -18.44 -10.93
C SER A 23 26.63 -18.35 -10.11
N ASP A 24 25.49 -18.42 -10.79
CA ASP A 24 24.16 -18.51 -10.18
C ASP A 24 24.02 -19.70 -9.23
N GLU A 25 24.52 -20.88 -9.62
CA GLU A 25 24.52 -22.09 -8.80
C GLU A 25 25.19 -21.87 -7.44
N ARG A 26 26.38 -21.26 -7.43
CA ARG A 26 27.12 -21.02 -6.19
C ARG A 26 26.41 -20.01 -5.30
N LEU A 27 25.80 -18.98 -5.88
CA LEU A 27 24.99 -18.02 -5.14
C LEU A 27 23.77 -18.69 -4.49
N LEU A 28 23.04 -19.54 -5.23
CA LEU A 28 21.89 -20.30 -4.73
C LEU A 28 22.29 -21.29 -3.63
N LEU A 29 23.48 -21.89 -3.75
CA LEU A 29 24.11 -22.73 -2.72
C LEU A 29 24.77 -21.93 -1.59
N LYS A 30 24.64 -20.59 -1.58
CA LYS A 30 25.15 -19.69 -0.52
C LYS A 30 26.67 -19.76 -0.34
N LEU A 31 27.39 -20.00 -1.42
CA LEU A 31 28.85 -20.14 -1.45
C LEU A 31 29.51 -18.85 -1.95
N PRO A 32 30.79 -18.62 -1.58
CA PRO A 32 31.64 -17.66 -2.28
C PRO A 32 32.05 -18.21 -3.65
N CYS A 33 32.67 -17.39 -4.50
CA CYS A 33 33.11 -17.81 -5.84
C CYS A 33 34.20 -18.89 -5.79
N GLU A 34 34.43 -19.57 -6.92
CA GLU A 34 35.43 -20.63 -7.07
C GLU A 34 36.85 -20.15 -6.72
N LYS A 35 37.19 -18.88 -7.02
CA LYS A 35 38.47 -18.28 -6.63
C LYS A 35 38.63 -18.16 -5.11
N CYS A 36 37.55 -17.92 -4.38
CA CYS A 36 37.59 -17.83 -2.92
C CYS A 36 37.65 -19.20 -2.25
N LEU A 37 36.87 -20.14 -2.76
CA LEU A 37 36.75 -21.49 -2.23
C LEU A 37 36.66 -22.50 -3.39
N PRO A 38 37.81 -23.00 -3.87
CA PRO A 38 37.88 -23.94 -4.99
C PRO A 38 37.48 -25.33 -4.46
N LEU A 39 36.21 -25.66 -4.66
CA LEU A 39 35.59 -26.95 -4.38
C LEU A 39 34.86 -27.38 -5.64
N GLY A 40 34.96 -28.67 -6.00
CA GLY A 40 34.26 -29.22 -7.17
C GLY A 40 32.76 -29.33 -6.94
N GLU A 41 31.95 -29.35 -8.01
CA GLU A 41 30.47 -29.37 -7.92
C GLU A 41 29.92 -30.55 -7.10
N ALA A 42 30.52 -31.73 -7.19
CA ALA A 42 30.13 -32.90 -6.41
C ALA A 42 30.35 -32.71 -4.90
N GLU A 43 31.51 -32.16 -4.51
CA GLU A 43 31.89 -31.88 -3.13
C GLU A 43 30.99 -30.80 -2.51
N LEU A 44 30.58 -29.80 -3.31
CA LEU A 44 29.64 -28.75 -2.90
C LEU A 44 28.25 -29.29 -2.60
N LYS A 45 27.73 -30.16 -3.48
CA LYS A 45 26.40 -30.79 -3.31
C LYS A 45 26.38 -31.69 -2.08
N GLU A 46 27.46 -32.45 -1.84
CA GLU A 46 27.61 -33.27 -0.65
C GLU A 46 27.61 -32.41 0.63
N LEU A 47 28.44 -31.37 0.70
CA LEU A 47 28.51 -30.46 1.84
C LEU A 47 27.17 -29.77 2.14
N ALA A 48 26.47 -29.30 1.10
CA ALA A 48 25.18 -28.62 1.27
C ALA A 48 24.06 -29.57 1.74
N SER A 49 24.14 -30.87 1.39
CA SER A 49 23.17 -31.88 1.81
C SER A 49 23.38 -32.37 3.25
N LYS A 50 24.62 -32.30 3.75
CA LYS A 50 25.03 -32.91 5.03
C LYS A 50 24.80 -32.03 6.26
N TYR A 51 24.74 -30.70 6.09
CA TYR A 51 24.67 -29.75 7.20
C TYR A 51 23.40 -28.90 7.13
N GLY A 52 22.84 -28.52 8.28
CA GLY A 52 21.78 -27.52 8.34
C GLY A 52 22.27 -26.16 7.83
N SER A 53 21.37 -25.30 7.37
CA SER A 53 21.74 -24.04 6.70
C SER A 53 22.67 -23.14 7.53
N LYS A 54 22.54 -23.15 8.85
CA LYS A 54 23.40 -22.39 9.78
C LYS A 54 24.79 -23.02 9.95
N GLU A 55 24.84 -24.32 10.23
CA GLU A 55 26.11 -25.07 10.37
C GLU A 55 26.92 -25.03 9.09
N TYR A 56 26.22 -25.09 7.96
CA TYR A 56 26.80 -24.95 6.63
C TYR A 56 27.51 -23.59 6.47
N ARG A 57 26.85 -22.46 6.80
CA ARG A 57 27.49 -21.13 6.72
C ARG A 57 28.73 -21.02 7.61
N ARG A 58 28.66 -21.55 8.84
CA ARG A 58 29.81 -21.60 9.77
C ARG A 58 30.96 -22.42 9.21
N LEU A 59 30.68 -23.57 8.59
CA LEU A 59 31.69 -24.39 7.96
C LEU A 59 32.38 -23.64 6.82
N ILE A 60 31.62 -22.98 5.95
CA ILE A 60 32.17 -22.17 4.86
C ILE A 60 33.06 -21.05 5.41
N ALA A 61 32.64 -20.34 6.44
CA ALA A 61 33.46 -19.31 7.08
C ALA A 61 34.77 -19.88 7.65
N LYS A 62 34.73 -21.02 8.34
CA LYS A 62 35.92 -21.72 8.85
C LYS A 62 36.86 -22.16 7.72
N LEU A 63 36.32 -22.64 6.60
CA LEU A 63 37.12 -23.02 5.43
C LEU A 63 37.80 -21.81 4.78
N LEU A 64 37.10 -20.68 4.70
CA LEU A 64 37.66 -19.42 4.23
C LEU A 64 38.75 -18.88 5.17
N GLU A 65 38.52 -18.97 6.48
CA GLU A 65 39.46 -18.54 7.52
C GLU A 65 40.74 -19.39 7.50
N LYS A 66 40.62 -20.72 7.42
CA LYS A 66 41.77 -21.64 7.26
C LYS A 66 42.62 -21.32 6.03
N ARG A 67 42.02 -20.73 4.99
CA ARG A 67 42.70 -20.31 3.76
C ARG A 67 43.20 -18.86 3.81
N GLY A 68 43.02 -18.15 4.93
CA GLY A 68 43.38 -16.73 5.05
C GLY A 68 42.58 -15.80 4.13
N ASN A 69 41.38 -16.22 3.70
CA ASN A 69 40.59 -15.53 2.67
C ASN A 69 39.17 -15.17 3.14
N LEU A 70 38.93 -15.14 4.47
CA LEU A 70 37.67 -14.67 5.03
C LEU A 70 37.63 -13.14 4.97
N ARG A 71 36.71 -12.60 4.14
CA ARG A 71 36.51 -11.15 3.91
C ARG A 71 35.05 -10.78 4.22
N GLY A 72 34.27 -10.37 3.22
CA GLY A 72 32.89 -9.91 3.38
C GLY A 72 31.93 -10.98 3.93
N TYR A 73 32.26 -12.26 3.78
CA TYR A 73 31.44 -13.35 4.32
C TYR A 73 31.38 -13.33 5.86
N LYS A 74 32.36 -12.69 6.51
CA LYS A 74 32.42 -12.54 7.97
C LYS A 74 31.24 -11.73 8.51
N GLU A 75 30.85 -10.65 7.84
CA GLU A 75 29.78 -9.75 8.29
C GLU A 75 28.43 -10.47 8.38
N VAL A 76 28.17 -11.38 7.42
CA VAL A 76 26.96 -12.22 7.41
C VAL A 76 26.92 -13.14 8.63
N LEU A 77 28.06 -13.69 9.03
CA LEU A 77 28.17 -14.59 10.18
C LEU A 77 28.07 -13.83 11.52
N GLU A 78 28.76 -12.71 11.66
CA GLU A 78 28.76 -11.92 12.90
C GLU A 78 27.35 -11.49 13.31
N LEU A 79 26.53 -11.06 12.34
CA LEU A 79 25.13 -10.69 12.62
C LEU A 79 24.31 -11.87 13.16
N GLU A 80 24.53 -13.07 12.61
CA GLU A 80 23.83 -14.28 13.06
C GLU A 80 24.28 -14.69 14.46
N GLU A 81 25.58 -14.62 14.75
CA GLU A 81 26.13 -14.94 16.07
C GLU A 81 25.59 -13.97 17.14
N TYR A 82 25.59 -12.66 16.88
CA TYR A 82 24.99 -11.69 17.80
C TYR A 82 23.49 -11.88 18.00
N LEU A 83 22.76 -12.28 16.95
CA LEU A 83 21.35 -12.60 17.07
C LEU A 83 21.13 -13.82 17.97
N GLU A 84 21.93 -14.86 17.82
CA GLU A 84 21.85 -16.08 18.64
C GLU A 84 22.15 -15.80 20.11
N GLU A 85 23.17 -15.00 20.41
CA GLU A 85 23.43 -14.54 21.78
C GLU A 85 22.22 -13.82 22.39
N PHE A 86 21.56 -12.96 21.60
CA PHE A 86 20.38 -12.24 22.06
C PHE A 86 19.16 -13.17 22.21
N GLU A 87 18.97 -14.13 21.31
CA GLU A 87 17.94 -15.16 21.42
C GLU A 87 18.14 -16.04 22.66
N GLU A 88 19.38 -16.36 23.02
CA GLU A 88 19.69 -17.12 24.23
C GLU A 88 19.34 -16.34 25.49
N LEU A 89 19.68 -15.05 25.56
CA LEU A 89 19.28 -14.16 26.64
C LEU A 89 17.75 -14.07 26.74
N PHE A 90 17.08 -13.92 25.61
CA PHE A 90 15.62 -13.85 25.54
C PHE A 90 14.98 -15.14 26.07
N LYS A 91 15.51 -16.31 25.66
CA LYS A 91 15.07 -17.62 26.15
C LYS A 91 15.31 -17.79 27.65
N LYS A 92 16.46 -17.36 28.18
CA LYS A 92 16.74 -17.41 29.62
C LYS A 92 15.77 -16.53 30.43
N ALA A 93 15.43 -15.35 29.92
CA ALA A 93 14.54 -14.42 30.61
C ALA A 93 13.05 -14.83 30.58
N LEU A 94 12.58 -15.39 29.45
CA LEU A 94 11.15 -15.62 29.18
C LEU A 94 10.75 -17.09 28.99
N ASN A 95 11.71 -18.02 29.00
CA ASN A 95 11.51 -19.44 28.64
C ASN A 95 10.86 -19.67 27.26
N SER A 96 10.98 -18.70 26.34
CA SER A 96 10.36 -18.75 25.01
C SER A 96 11.32 -18.25 23.93
N LYS A 97 11.08 -18.63 22.67
CA LYS A 97 11.86 -18.15 21.52
C LYS A 97 11.34 -16.78 21.07
N MET A 98 12.23 -15.95 20.53
CA MET A 98 11.84 -14.72 19.85
C MET A 98 10.93 -15.02 18.66
N TRP A 99 9.87 -14.23 18.50
CA TRP A 99 9.03 -14.29 17.30
C TRP A 99 9.74 -13.67 16.10
N SER A 100 9.35 -14.04 14.87
CA SER A 100 9.85 -13.44 13.62
C SER A 100 9.97 -11.91 13.67
N ALA A 101 8.92 -11.25 14.15
CA ALA A 101 8.89 -9.82 14.39
C ALA A 101 10.04 -9.30 15.25
N GLN A 102 10.27 -9.95 16.38
CA GLN A 102 11.28 -9.58 17.38
C GLN A 102 12.68 -9.88 16.85
N ARG A 103 12.88 -10.97 16.11
CA ARG A 103 14.15 -11.26 15.43
C ARG A 103 14.51 -10.19 14.41
N THR A 104 13.55 -9.73 13.60
CA THR A 104 13.77 -8.60 12.68
C THR A 104 14.13 -7.32 13.43
N TRP A 105 13.48 -7.01 14.56
CA TRP A 105 13.83 -5.85 15.39
C TRP A 105 15.23 -5.98 16.01
N ALA A 106 15.59 -7.17 16.47
CA ALA A 106 16.93 -7.48 16.98
C ALA A 106 17.99 -7.27 15.89
N LYS A 107 17.82 -7.86 14.70
CA LYS A 107 18.71 -7.67 13.55
C LYS A 107 18.89 -6.18 13.21
N ARG A 108 17.81 -5.39 13.21
CA ARG A 108 17.89 -3.94 12.97
C ARG A 108 18.66 -3.19 14.06
N LEU A 109 18.42 -3.53 15.33
CA LEU A 109 19.14 -2.97 16.47
C LEU A 109 20.64 -3.27 16.39
N LEU A 110 21.00 -4.53 16.10
CA LEU A 110 22.38 -4.99 15.94
C LEU A 110 23.09 -4.28 14.78
N LYS A 111 22.38 -4.06 13.67
CA LYS A 111 22.85 -3.24 12.53
C LYS A 111 22.88 -1.72 12.81
N GLY A 112 22.50 -1.26 14.01
CA GLY A 112 22.52 0.16 14.36
C GLY A 112 21.42 0.99 13.68
N LYS A 113 20.31 0.38 13.25
CA LYS A 113 19.25 1.05 12.50
C LYS A 113 18.10 1.48 13.40
N SER A 114 17.70 2.75 13.27
CA SER A 114 16.50 3.29 13.92
C SER A 114 15.24 3.00 13.09
N PHE A 115 14.12 2.69 13.74
CA PHE A 115 12.86 2.36 13.05
C PHE A 115 11.63 2.52 13.96
N ALA A 116 10.45 2.54 13.32
CA ALA A 116 9.18 2.44 14.02
C ALA A 116 8.69 0.97 14.02
N ILE A 117 8.30 0.44 15.18
CA ILE A 117 7.70 -0.89 15.27
C ILE A 117 6.27 -0.82 14.73
N LEU A 118 6.05 -1.40 13.54
CA LEU A 118 4.75 -1.59 12.93
C LEU A 118 4.22 -3.00 13.22
N ALA A 119 3.65 -3.21 14.40
CA ALA A 119 3.12 -4.51 14.78
C ALA A 119 1.85 -4.40 15.65
N PRO A 120 1.02 -5.47 15.71
CA PRO A 120 -0.14 -5.53 16.59
C PRO A 120 0.18 -5.31 18.07
N THR A 121 -0.86 -5.12 18.88
CA THR A 121 -0.75 -5.22 20.34
C THR A 121 -0.54 -6.68 20.75
N GLY A 122 0.18 -6.91 21.86
CA GLY A 122 0.47 -8.27 22.34
C GLY A 122 1.75 -8.91 21.77
N VAL A 123 2.43 -8.27 20.81
CA VAL A 123 3.72 -8.76 20.26
C VAL A 123 4.94 -8.58 21.14
N GLY A 124 4.74 -8.16 22.39
CA GLY A 124 5.84 -7.93 23.34
C GLY A 124 6.75 -6.75 22.99
N LYS A 125 6.23 -5.64 22.44
CA LYS A 125 7.06 -4.46 22.08
C LYS A 125 7.86 -3.93 23.27
N THR A 126 7.18 -3.69 24.39
CA THR A 126 7.81 -3.20 25.62
C THR A 126 8.79 -4.24 26.16
N VAL A 127 8.41 -5.53 26.16
CA VAL A 127 9.27 -6.64 26.58
C VAL A 127 10.56 -6.70 25.76
N PHE A 128 10.45 -6.58 24.43
CA PHE A 128 11.59 -6.48 23.53
C PHE A 128 12.47 -5.28 23.88
N GLY A 129 11.89 -4.09 24.11
CA GLY A 129 12.65 -2.90 24.51
C GLY A 129 13.44 -3.10 25.81
N LEU A 130 12.85 -3.77 26.81
CA LEU A 130 13.52 -4.11 28.07
C LEU A 130 14.67 -5.11 27.86
N LEU A 131 14.41 -6.22 27.17
CA LEU A 131 15.43 -7.24 26.93
C LEU A 131 16.56 -6.74 26.01
N ALA A 132 16.24 -5.90 25.03
CA ALA A 132 17.23 -5.20 24.20
C ALA A 132 18.13 -4.30 25.05
N SER A 133 17.56 -3.55 26.00
CA SER A 133 18.35 -2.72 26.91
C SER A 133 19.27 -3.53 27.82
N LEU A 134 18.82 -4.69 28.29
CA LEU A 134 19.64 -5.62 29.08
C LEU A 134 20.75 -6.25 28.24
N PHE A 135 20.44 -6.72 27.03
CA PHE A 135 21.43 -7.26 26.11
C PHE A 135 22.52 -6.21 25.82
N LEU A 136 22.15 -4.97 25.53
CA LEU A 136 23.11 -3.88 25.30
C LEU A 136 23.94 -3.54 26.55
N ALA A 137 23.36 -3.63 27.75
CA ALA A 137 24.09 -3.45 29.01
C ALA A 137 25.20 -4.50 29.17
N THR A 138 24.97 -5.78 28.78
CA THR A 138 26.02 -6.81 28.78
C THR A 138 27.18 -6.51 27.83
N LYS A 139 26.99 -5.60 26.87
CA LYS A 139 27.99 -5.10 25.93
C LYS A 139 28.54 -3.72 26.32
N GLY A 140 28.26 -3.25 27.54
CA GLY A 140 28.71 -1.95 28.07
C GLY A 140 28.03 -0.74 27.43
N ARG A 141 26.86 -0.91 26.78
CA ARG A 141 26.13 0.16 26.08
C ARG A 141 24.96 0.68 26.92
N LYS A 142 24.69 1.98 26.85
CA LYS A 142 23.68 2.64 27.67
C LYS A 142 22.34 2.81 26.95
N SER A 143 21.26 2.54 27.68
CA SER A 143 19.90 2.56 27.16
C SER A 143 19.00 3.57 27.88
N TYR A 144 18.05 4.16 27.15
CA TYR A 144 17.00 5.03 27.70
C TYR A 144 15.61 4.59 27.26
N ILE A 145 14.76 4.26 28.21
CA ILE A 145 13.38 3.85 27.97
C ILE A 145 12.42 4.97 28.42
N VAL A 146 11.53 5.36 27.50
CA VAL A 146 10.53 6.40 27.72
C VAL A 146 9.13 5.79 27.64
N LEU A 147 8.41 5.88 28.76
CA LEU A 147 7.06 5.32 28.92
C LEU A 147 6.00 6.42 29.05
N PRO A 148 4.76 6.22 28.59
CA PRO A 148 3.77 7.29 28.57
C PRO A 148 3.20 7.61 29.95
N THR A 149 3.12 6.62 30.85
CA THR A 149 2.51 6.77 32.18
C THR A 149 3.41 6.20 33.28
N THR A 150 3.22 6.68 34.52
CA THR A 150 3.91 6.14 35.70
C THR A 150 3.55 4.68 35.96
N LEU A 151 2.31 4.25 35.68
CA LEU A 151 1.90 2.86 35.89
C LEU A 151 2.71 1.91 34.98
N LEU A 152 2.83 2.23 33.70
CA LEU A 152 3.60 1.43 32.75
C LEU A 152 5.10 1.42 33.11
N LEU A 153 5.60 2.53 33.67
CA LEU A 153 6.97 2.60 34.19
C LEU A 153 7.20 1.63 35.34
N LEU A 154 6.31 1.58 36.32
CA LEU A 154 6.44 0.67 37.45
C LEU A 154 6.35 -0.79 36.98
N GLN A 155 5.43 -1.12 36.07
CA GLN A 155 5.33 -2.45 35.48
C GLN A 155 6.60 -2.85 34.69
N ALA A 156 7.19 -1.90 33.97
CA ALA A 156 8.44 -2.14 33.25
C ALA A 156 9.63 -2.34 34.21
N ALA A 157 9.67 -1.60 35.32
CA ALA A 157 10.70 -1.74 36.35
C ALA A 157 10.62 -3.10 37.08
N GLU A 158 9.41 -3.58 37.36
CA GLU A 158 9.22 -4.92 37.93
C GLU A 158 9.71 -6.01 36.97
N LYS A 159 9.30 -5.94 35.70
CA LYS A 159 9.69 -6.91 34.67
C LYS A 159 11.19 -6.93 34.40
N ILE A 160 11.84 -5.76 34.34
CA ILE A 160 13.28 -5.73 34.03
C ILE A 160 14.11 -6.36 35.15
N GLU A 161 13.71 -6.21 36.42
CA GLU A 161 14.37 -6.89 37.54
C GLU A 161 14.12 -8.40 37.53
N GLU A 162 12.90 -8.84 37.19
CA GLU A 162 12.60 -10.25 36.96
C GLU A 162 13.48 -10.86 35.86
N PHE A 163 13.60 -10.17 34.72
CA PHE A 163 14.42 -10.62 33.59
C PHE A 163 15.90 -10.66 33.94
N LYS A 164 16.42 -9.65 34.66
CA LYS A 164 17.81 -9.64 35.17
C LYS A 164 18.11 -10.87 36.03
N LYS A 165 17.23 -11.16 37.01
CA LYS A 165 17.39 -12.29 37.91
C LYS A 165 17.38 -13.62 37.16
N ARG A 166 16.46 -13.81 36.21
CA ARG A 166 16.37 -15.04 35.41
C ARG A 166 17.53 -15.22 34.44
N ALA A 167 17.98 -14.14 33.80
CA ALA A 167 19.06 -14.18 32.83
C ALA A 167 20.46 -14.13 33.46
N GLY A 168 20.56 -13.86 34.77
CA GLY A 168 21.85 -13.74 35.47
C GLY A 168 22.64 -12.49 35.07
N ILE A 169 21.95 -11.38 34.81
CA ILE A 169 22.57 -10.14 34.30
C ILE A 169 22.69 -9.12 35.43
N ASP A 170 23.91 -8.66 35.68
CA ASP A 170 24.19 -7.53 36.55
C ASP A 170 24.18 -6.23 35.74
N ALA A 171 23.03 -5.53 35.74
CA ALA A 171 22.84 -4.25 35.04
C ALA A 171 22.22 -3.22 35.98
N LYS A 172 22.76 -2.00 35.98
CA LYS A 172 22.30 -0.89 36.83
C LYS A 172 21.11 -0.18 36.20
N VAL A 173 19.93 -0.34 36.80
CA VAL A 173 18.68 0.29 36.35
C VAL A 173 18.38 1.51 37.21
N LEU A 174 18.20 2.67 36.56
CA LEU A 174 17.85 3.93 37.19
C LEU A 174 16.45 4.38 36.73
N LEU A 175 15.54 4.62 37.67
CA LEU A 175 14.13 4.90 37.39
C LEU A 175 13.66 6.24 37.97
N TYR A 176 12.78 6.95 37.26
CA TYR A 176 12.14 8.16 37.78
C TYR A 176 10.64 8.23 37.47
N HIS A 177 9.84 8.44 38.52
CA HIS A 177 8.43 8.79 38.39
C HIS A 177 8.00 9.87 39.39
N GLY A 178 6.92 10.58 39.07
CA GLY A 178 6.48 11.75 39.84
C GLY A 178 6.11 11.48 41.31
N ARG A 179 5.80 10.23 41.66
CA ARG A 179 5.42 9.79 43.02
C ARG A 179 6.60 9.43 43.93
N LEU A 180 7.84 9.58 43.47
CA LEU A 180 9.02 9.35 44.32
C LEU A 180 9.10 10.36 45.46
N ASN A 181 9.53 9.87 46.64
CA ASN A 181 9.81 10.73 47.80
C ASN A 181 11.05 11.63 47.54
N ASN A 182 11.26 12.62 48.40
CA ASN A 182 12.34 13.60 48.18
C ASN A 182 13.75 13.01 48.31
N ASN A 183 13.95 11.96 49.12
CA ASN A 183 15.26 11.30 49.26
C ASN A 183 15.64 10.52 47.99
N TYR A 184 14.74 9.68 47.46
CA TYR A 184 14.96 8.96 46.19
C TYR A 184 15.12 9.91 45.00
N LYS A 185 14.48 11.09 45.03
CA LYS A 185 14.70 12.14 44.01
C LYS A 185 16.11 12.74 44.05
N LYS A 186 16.69 12.91 45.24
CA LYS A 186 18.10 13.34 45.40
C LYS A 186 19.05 12.25 44.93
N GLU A 187 18.86 11.03 45.39
CA GLU A 187 19.67 9.87 44.99
C GLU A 187 19.63 9.64 43.46
N PHE A 188 18.45 9.76 42.85
CA PHE A 188 18.31 9.70 41.39
C PHE A 188 19.11 10.79 40.69
N ALA A 189 19.08 12.03 41.19
CA ALA A 189 19.81 13.14 40.59
C ALA A 189 21.33 12.92 40.66
N GLU A 190 21.84 12.44 41.79
CA GLU A 190 23.26 12.12 41.98
C GLU A 190 23.72 10.98 41.06
N LYS A 191 22.95 9.88 40.98
CA LYS A 191 23.28 8.75 40.07
C LYS A 191 23.22 9.17 38.61
N LEU A 192 22.25 10.00 38.23
CA LEU A 192 22.13 10.54 36.87
C LEU A 192 23.32 11.45 36.51
N GLU A 193 23.78 12.28 37.45
CA GLU A 193 24.92 13.19 37.27
C GLU A 193 26.27 12.45 37.24
N LYS A 194 26.44 11.40 38.04
CA LYS A 194 27.61 10.51 37.96
C LYS A 194 27.60 9.62 36.72
N GLY A 195 26.44 9.46 36.08
CA GLY A 195 26.26 8.52 34.97
C GLY A 195 26.32 7.06 35.41
N ASP A 196 26.05 6.79 36.69
CA ASP A 196 26.12 5.45 37.32
C ASP A 196 24.84 4.65 37.05
N TYR A 197 24.64 4.32 35.78
CA TYR A 197 23.52 3.51 35.29
C TYR A 197 23.85 2.96 33.90
N ASP A 198 23.27 1.79 33.60
CA ASP A 198 23.29 1.19 32.27
C ASP A 198 21.96 1.46 31.55
N ILE A 199 20.85 1.48 32.31
CA ILE A 199 19.50 1.60 31.79
C ILE A 199 18.75 2.69 32.56
N LEU A 200 18.33 3.73 31.86
CA LEU A 200 17.48 4.80 32.40
C LEU A 200 16.02 4.55 31.99
N ILE A 201 15.08 4.58 32.93
CA ILE A 201 13.64 4.44 32.65
C ILE A 201 12.88 5.64 33.22
N THR A 202 12.22 6.41 32.35
CA THR A 202 11.43 7.58 32.79
C THR A 202 10.11 7.71 32.02
N THR A 203 9.31 8.70 32.41
CA THR A 203 8.09 9.05 31.69
C THR A 203 8.34 10.09 30.60
N SER A 204 7.49 10.12 29.57
CA SER A 204 7.50 11.18 28.54
C SER A 204 7.43 12.60 29.14
N GLN A 205 6.76 12.75 30.30
CA GLN A 205 6.68 14.01 31.04
C GLN A 205 8.03 14.42 31.66
N PHE A 206 8.83 13.46 32.14
CA PHE A 206 10.18 13.73 32.63
C PHE A 206 11.07 14.25 31.50
N LEU A 207 11.08 13.56 30.35
CA LEU A 207 11.78 14.05 29.16
C LEU A 207 11.34 15.48 28.78
N ALA A 208 10.04 15.78 28.94
CA ALA A 208 9.51 17.09 28.59
C ALA A 208 9.95 18.22 29.53
N ARG A 209 10.04 17.95 30.84
CA ARG A 209 10.25 18.94 31.91
C ARG A 209 11.68 19.02 32.43
N SER A 210 12.45 17.93 32.30
CA SER A 210 13.76 17.78 32.94
C SER A 210 14.86 17.44 31.94
N PHE A 211 14.66 17.78 30.66
CA PHE A 211 15.65 17.56 29.61
C PHE A 211 17.01 18.19 29.90
N ASP A 212 17.05 19.35 30.57
CA ASP A 212 18.30 20.02 30.88
C ASP A 212 19.24 19.14 31.73
N LYS A 213 18.68 18.24 32.55
CA LYS A 213 19.45 17.25 33.34
C LYS A 213 20.05 16.13 32.47
N LEU A 214 19.51 15.92 31.28
CA LEU A 214 19.98 14.92 30.31
C LEU A 214 20.86 15.55 29.22
N LYS A 215 20.96 16.88 29.16
CA LYS A 215 21.70 17.59 28.12
C LYS A 215 23.18 17.21 28.19
N GLY A 216 23.77 16.89 27.04
CA GLY A 216 25.16 16.44 26.94
C GLY A 216 25.37 14.93 27.16
N ARG A 217 24.33 14.17 27.55
CA ARG A 217 24.37 12.70 27.57
C ARG A 217 24.04 12.13 26.20
N VAL A 218 24.67 11.01 25.87
CA VAL A 218 24.40 10.22 24.67
C VAL A 218 24.06 8.79 25.09
N PHE A 219 23.05 8.22 24.44
CA PHE A 219 22.59 6.85 24.64
C PHE A 219 22.77 6.06 23.35
N ASP A 220 23.23 4.82 23.48
CA ASP A 220 23.35 3.88 22.36
C ASP A 220 21.99 3.36 21.90
N PHE A 221 21.01 3.36 22.80
CA PHE A 221 19.66 2.90 22.51
C PHE A 221 18.62 3.74 23.24
N VAL A 222 17.62 4.21 22.50
CA VAL A 222 16.44 4.90 23.05
C VAL A 222 15.18 4.15 22.59
N PHE A 223 14.38 3.70 23.54
CA PHE A 223 13.10 3.04 23.30
C PHE A 223 11.94 3.93 23.74
N VAL A 224 10.99 4.18 22.85
CA VAL A 224 9.78 4.96 23.13
C VAL A 224 8.54 4.11 22.89
N ASP A 225 7.87 3.73 23.99
CA ASP A 225 6.75 2.79 23.94
C ASP A 225 5.48 3.38 23.33
N ASP A 226 5.30 4.71 23.42
CA ASP A 226 4.20 5.44 22.78
C ASP A 226 4.70 6.71 22.10
N VAL A 227 4.64 6.71 20.75
CA VAL A 227 5.02 7.87 19.94
C VAL A 227 4.06 9.03 20.11
N ASP A 228 2.77 8.79 20.33
CA ASP A 228 1.82 9.90 20.45
C ASP A 228 2.13 10.74 21.70
N ALA A 229 2.53 10.08 22.80
CA ALA A 229 3.02 10.77 23.99
C ALA A 229 4.29 11.60 23.72
N LEU A 230 5.22 11.09 22.90
CA LEU A 230 6.41 11.83 22.48
C LEU A 230 6.05 13.06 21.63
N LEU A 231 5.15 12.87 20.66
CA LEU A 231 4.75 13.87 19.66
C LEU A 231 3.84 14.99 20.19
N LYS A 232 3.33 14.89 21.43
CA LYS A 232 2.58 15.99 22.08
C LYS A 232 3.36 17.31 22.10
N SER A 233 4.69 17.26 22.17
CA SER A 233 5.56 18.43 22.06
C SER A 233 6.56 18.25 20.92
N SER A 234 6.55 19.15 19.96
CA SER A 234 7.46 19.09 18.80
C SER A 234 8.93 19.24 19.20
N LYS A 235 9.23 19.82 20.37
CA LYS A 235 10.59 19.91 20.93
C LYS A 235 11.12 18.56 21.43
N ASN A 236 10.26 17.60 21.76
CA ASN A 236 10.71 16.28 22.23
C ASN A 236 11.45 15.50 21.14
N ILE A 237 11.17 15.78 19.87
CA ILE A 237 11.88 15.18 18.74
C ILE A 237 13.35 15.59 18.77
N ASP A 238 13.62 16.89 18.88
CA ASP A 238 14.97 17.43 19.00
C ASP A 238 15.70 16.86 20.21
N ARG A 239 15.01 16.80 21.36
CA ARG A 239 15.55 16.23 22.60
C ARG A 239 16.03 14.80 22.40
N VAL A 240 15.20 13.94 21.81
CA VAL A 240 15.58 12.55 21.51
C VAL A 240 16.75 12.50 20.53
N LEU A 241 16.74 13.30 19.47
CA LEU A 241 17.85 13.35 18.52
C LEU A 241 19.17 13.76 19.18
N MET A 242 19.14 14.75 20.08
CA MET A 242 20.32 15.14 20.86
C MET A 242 20.83 14.01 21.74
N LEU A 243 19.93 13.25 22.38
CA LEU A 243 20.29 12.08 23.20
C LEU A 243 20.85 10.91 22.39
N LEU A 244 20.62 10.87 21.08
CA LEU A 244 21.26 9.91 20.15
C LEU A 244 22.61 10.41 19.63
N GLY A 245 23.02 11.62 20.03
CA GLY A 245 24.29 12.24 19.68
C GLY A 245 24.21 13.28 18.55
N PHE A 246 23.02 13.66 18.05
CA PHE A 246 22.93 14.72 17.03
C PHE A 246 23.16 16.11 17.63
N LYS A 247 24.05 16.88 17.01
CA LYS A 247 24.24 18.30 17.34
C LYS A 247 23.03 19.12 16.88
N GLU A 248 22.76 20.23 17.56
CA GLU A 248 21.66 21.16 17.20
C GLU A 248 21.82 21.71 15.77
N THR A 249 23.04 21.86 15.28
CA THR A 249 23.34 22.27 13.89
C THR A 249 22.82 21.27 12.87
N ALA A 250 23.01 19.96 13.09
CA ALA A 250 22.51 18.91 12.21
C ALA A 250 20.97 18.89 12.16
N ILE A 251 20.33 19.10 13.32
CA ILE A 251 18.87 19.20 13.41
C ILE A 251 18.35 20.42 12.63
N LYS A 252 19.02 21.57 12.76
CA LYS A 252 18.67 22.80 12.04
C LYS A 252 18.82 22.66 10.52
N ASP A 253 19.93 22.08 10.05
CA ASP A 253 20.17 21.84 8.62
C ASP A 253 19.14 20.87 8.03
N ALA A 254 18.82 19.78 8.73
CA ALA A 254 17.78 18.84 8.32
C ALA A 254 16.39 19.52 8.25
N LEU A 255 16.06 20.40 9.21
CA LEU A 255 14.82 21.15 9.20
C LEU A 255 14.74 22.12 8.02
N ASN A 256 15.84 22.81 7.69
CA ASN A 256 15.93 23.68 6.53
C ASN A 256 15.73 22.90 5.22
N LEU A 257 16.34 21.71 5.11
CA LEU A 257 16.15 20.82 3.96
C LEU A 257 14.67 20.43 3.80
N ILE A 258 13.97 20.14 4.90
CA ILE A 258 12.54 19.82 4.89
C ILE A 258 11.71 21.00 4.38
N TYR A 259 12.02 22.22 4.83
CA TYR A 259 11.31 23.43 4.39
C TYR A 259 11.53 23.74 2.92
N LEU A 260 12.76 23.63 2.41
CA LEU A 260 13.07 23.80 0.98
C LEU A 260 12.33 22.77 0.12
N LYS A 261 12.40 21.47 0.47
CA LYS A 261 11.66 20.40 -0.23
C LYS A 261 10.15 20.69 -0.27
N ARG A 262 9.58 21.19 0.84
CA ARG A 262 8.15 21.56 0.92
C ARG A 262 7.83 22.75 0.02
N GLY A 263 8.71 23.75 -0.02
CA GLY A 263 8.59 24.90 -0.90
C GLY A 263 8.54 24.48 -2.37
N ILE A 264 9.50 23.63 -2.80
CA ILE A 264 9.55 23.10 -4.18
C ILE A 264 8.27 22.35 -4.52
N ALA A 265 7.84 21.43 -3.65
CA ALA A 265 6.61 20.67 -3.87
C ALA A 265 5.38 21.58 -4.00
N SER A 266 5.30 22.65 -3.19
CA SER A 266 4.22 23.64 -3.27
C SER A 266 4.24 24.44 -4.57
N ARG A 267 5.41 24.77 -5.12
CA ARG A 267 5.53 25.48 -6.41
C ARG A 267 5.19 24.57 -7.59
N LEU A 268 5.69 23.34 -7.60
CA LEU A 268 5.33 22.33 -8.60
C LEU A 268 3.83 22.07 -8.64
N ALA A 269 3.17 21.95 -7.48
CA ALA A 269 1.73 21.80 -7.39
C ALA A 269 0.95 23.00 -7.98
N ARG A 270 1.56 24.20 -7.97
CA ARG A 270 1.02 25.43 -8.54
C ARG A 270 1.51 25.69 -9.98
N LYS A 271 2.26 24.76 -10.57
CA LYS A 271 2.92 24.93 -11.89
C LYS A 271 3.78 26.21 -11.97
N MET A 272 4.46 26.54 -10.88
CA MET A 272 5.39 27.66 -10.82
C MET A 272 6.84 27.18 -10.93
N ASP A 273 7.71 28.02 -11.48
CA ASP A 273 9.13 27.73 -11.59
C ASP A 273 9.82 27.61 -10.23
N ILE A 274 10.78 26.69 -10.17
CA ILE A 274 11.60 26.44 -8.99
C ILE A 274 12.82 27.37 -9.07
N PRO A 275 13.11 28.19 -8.04
CA PRO A 275 14.33 28.99 -7.99
C PRO A 275 15.58 28.10 -8.12
N GLU A 276 16.53 28.48 -8.96
CA GLU A 276 17.75 27.68 -9.19
C GLU A 276 18.60 27.54 -7.93
N ASP A 277 18.65 28.58 -7.09
CA ASP A 277 19.37 28.61 -5.81
C ASP A 277 18.86 27.53 -4.84
N TRP A 278 17.57 27.18 -4.89
CA TRP A 278 16.99 26.16 -4.01
C TRP A 278 17.51 24.76 -4.33
N ARG A 279 17.79 24.45 -5.60
CA ARG A 279 18.38 23.16 -5.98
C ARG A 279 19.79 23.03 -5.42
N ARG A 280 20.60 24.07 -5.58
CA ARG A 280 21.98 24.13 -5.05
C ARG A 280 21.99 24.00 -3.52
N GLN A 281 21.15 24.75 -2.82
CA GLN A 281 21.04 24.67 -1.35
C GLN A 281 20.62 23.27 -0.87
N ILE A 282 19.75 22.57 -1.61
CA ILE A 282 19.36 21.20 -1.28
C ILE A 282 20.55 20.24 -1.37
N GLU A 283 21.38 20.37 -2.40
CA GLU A 283 22.57 19.53 -2.58
C GLU A 283 23.62 19.80 -1.50
N GLU A 284 23.89 21.07 -1.20
CA GLU A 284 24.78 21.49 -0.11
C GLU A 284 24.31 20.95 1.25
N LEU A 285 23.00 21.08 1.56
CA LEU A 285 22.42 20.54 2.80
C LEU A 285 22.47 19.01 2.84
N ARG A 286 22.20 18.32 1.72
CA ARG A 286 22.31 16.86 1.65
C ARG A 286 23.73 16.39 1.91
N SER A 287 24.73 17.09 1.35
CA SER A 287 26.14 16.77 1.58
C SER A 287 26.51 16.93 3.05
N ARG A 288 26.13 18.06 3.69
CA ARG A 288 26.34 18.28 5.13
C ARG A 288 25.67 17.21 5.99
N ILE A 289 24.40 16.90 5.72
CA ILE A 289 23.66 15.87 6.44
C ILE A 289 24.32 14.50 6.25
N SER A 290 24.72 14.15 5.03
CA SER A 290 25.42 12.89 4.75
C SER A 290 26.70 12.77 5.55
N ASN A 291 27.44 13.86 5.77
CA ASN A 291 28.62 13.86 6.63
C ASN A 291 28.25 13.68 8.12
N TYR A 292 27.18 14.31 8.60
CA TYR A 292 26.69 14.10 9.98
C TYR A 292 26.27 12.65 10.28
N LEU A 293 25.88 11.90 9.25
CA LEU A 293 25.45 10.51 9.33
C LEU A 293 26.60 9.50 9.29
N LYS A 294 27.85 9.92 9.01
CA LYS A 294 29.03 9.03 9.05
C LYS A 294 29.44 8.67 10.48
N ASP A 295 29.16 9.53 11.45
CA ASP A 295 29.43 9.28 12.86
C ASP A 295 28.52 8.16 13.40
N LYS A 296 29.06 7.29 14.25
CA LYS A 296 28.26 6.28 14.96
C LYS A 296 27.28 6.98 15.92
N ARG A 297 25.98 6.70 15.77
CA ARG A 297 24.89 7.28 16.58
C ARG A 297 24.15 6.19 17.34
N GLY A 298 23.39 6.60 18.36
CA GLY A 298 22.45 5.73 19.03
C GLY A 298 21.29 5.29 18.14
N VAL A 299 20.62 4.22 18.53
CA VAL A 299 19.44 3.67 17.86
C VAL A 299 18.17 4.15 18.55
N LEU A 300 17.22 4.66 17.76
CA LEU A 300 15.87 4.98 18.23
C LEU A 300 14.88 3.92 17.73
N ILE A 301 14.18 3.29 18.67
CA ILE A 301 13.02 2.45 18.38
C ILE A 301 11.79 3.09 18.99
N VAL A 302 10.75 3.26 18.16
CA VAL A 302 9.49 3.85 18.61
C VAL A 302 8.28 3.01 18.20
N SER A 303 7.22 2.96 19.00
CA SER A 303 5.97 2.30 18.60
C SER A 303 5.21 3.05 17.49
N THR A 304 4.34 2.38 16.73
CA THR A 304 3.47 3.05 15.74
C THR A 304 2.57 4.11 16.39
N ALA A 305 2.33 5.23 15.72
CA ALA A 305 1.34 6.21 16.13
C ALA A 305 -0.10 5.65 16.00
N THR A 306 -0.93 5.91 17.00
CA THR A 306 -2.38 5.60 16.99
C THR A 306 -3.19 6.64 16.22
N GLY A 307 -2.64 7.85 16.06
CA GLY A 307 -3.29 8.96 15.36
C GLY A 307 -2.60 9.41 14.07
N ARG A 308 -3.21 10.38 13.39
CA ARG A 308 -2.60 11.04 12.23
C ARG A 308 -1.44 11.92 12.70
N VAL A 309 -0.22 11.46 12.47
CA VAL A 309 1.01 12.21 12.71
C VAL A 309 0.99 13.51 11.89
N ARG A 310 1.05 14.67 12.57
CA ARG A 310 1.08 16.02 11.97
C ARG A 310 2.32 16.78 12.43
N GLY A 311 2.82 17.68 11.58
CA GLY A 311 3.94 18.58 11.88
C GLY A 311 5.21 18.25 11.10
N ASP A 312 5.95 19.29 10.70
CA ASP A 312 7.16 19.13 9.89
C ASP A 312 8.33 18.53 10.67
N ARG A 313 8.40 18.73 11.99
CA ARG A 313 9.49 18.21 12.82
C ARG A 313 9.55 16.69 12.85
N VAL A 314 8.44 15.97 12.67
CA VAL A 314 8.48 14.50 12.62
C VAL A 314 9.28 13.98 11.42
N LYS A 315 9.39 14.79 10.36
CA LYS A 315 10.23 14.47 9.20
C LYS A 315 11.72 14.51 9.52
N LEU A 316 12.14 15.01 10.68
CA LEU A 316 13.54 14.94 11.13
C LEU A 316 13.99 13.48 11.31
N PHE A 317 13.11 12.59 11.82
CA PHE A 317 13.42 11.15 11.87
C PHE A 317 13.70 10.59 10.48
N ARG A 318 13.03 11.09 9.44
CA ARG A 318 13.32 10.66 8.06
C ARG A 318 14.69 11.11 7.59
N GLU A 319 15.01 12.38 7.75
CA GLU A 319 16.25 12.94 7.20
C GLU A 319 17.49 12.55 8.01
N LEU A 320 17.35 12.31 9.33
CA LEU A 320 18.48 11.99 10.22
C LEU A 320 18.55 10.52 10.65
N LEU A 321 17.43 9.79 10.68
CA LEU A 321 17.39 8.40 11.15
C LEU A 321 16.89 7.42 10.08
N GLY A 322 16.49 7.91 8.90
CA GLY A 322 16.08 7.07 7.78
C GLY A 322 14.68 6.45 7.91
N PHE A 323 13.81 6.91 8.82
CA PHE A 323 12.44 6.38 8.95
C PHE A 323 11.37 7.45 9.20
N GLU A 324 10.16 7.21 8.71
CA GLU A 324 8.95 7.96 9.05
C GLU A 324 8.03 7.10 9.90
N VAL A 325 7.42 7.69 10.93
CA VAL A 325 6.41 7.02 11.72
C VAL A 325 5.13 6.86 10.90
N GLY A 326 4.79 5.61 10.55
CA GLY A 326 3.49 5.23 9.99
C GLY A 326 2.36 5.33 11.02
N SER A 327 1.11 5.30 10.55
CA SER A 327 -0.07 5.17 11.42
C SER A 327 -0.63 3.76 11.30
N ARG A 328 -1.20 3.21 12.38
CA ARG A 328 -1.87 1.90 12.31
C ARG A 328 -2.93 1.88 11.20
N ALA A 329 -3.09 0.72 10.57
CA ALA A 329 -4.19 0.46 9.65
C ALA A 329 -5.51 0.47 10.42
N GLU A 330 -6.16 1.63 10.54
CA GLU A 330 -7.43 1.78 11.28
C GLU A 330 -8.58 0.92 10.69
N PHE A 331 -8.38 0.30 9.51
CA PHE A 331 -9.43 -0.40 8.74
C PHE A 331 -9.26 -1.92 8.58
N LEU A 332 -8.21 -2.54 9.12
CA LEU A 332 -8.10 -4.00 9.11
C LEU A 332 -9.18 -4.58 10.05
N ARG A 333 -10.14 -5.29 9.47
CA ARG A 333 -11.30 -5.88 10.16
C ARG A 333 -11.47 -7.34 9.72
N ASN A 334 -11.85 -8.19 10.65
CA ASN A 334 -12.44 -9.50 10.39
C ASN A 334 -13.80 -9.54 11.10
N VAL A 335 -14.75 -8.78 10.57
CA VAL A 335 -16.07 -8.56 11.17
C VAL A 335 -17.13 -9.12 10.24
N ALA A 336 -18.07 -9.89 10.79
CA ALA A 336 -19.31 -10.21 10.08
C ALA A 336 -20.24 -8.99 10.12
N ASP A 337 -20.46 -8.35 8.97
CA ASP A 337 -21.37 -7.21 8.83
C ASP A 337 -22.79 -7.72 8.55
N ILE A 338 -23.68 -7.56 9.53
CA ILE A 338 -25.01 -8.17 9.57
C ILE A 338 -26.07 -7.08 9.65
N TYR A 339 -27.16 -7.23 8.92
CA TYR A 339 -28.34 -6.38 9.10
C TYR A 339 -29.55 -7.22 9.52
N TYR A 340 -30.34 -6.68 10.43
CA TYR A 340 -31.53 -7.31 10.99
C TYR A 340 -32.77 -6.54 10.54
N LEU A 341 -33.70 -7.21 9.89
CA LEU A 341 -35.00 -6.66 9.49
C LEU A 341 -36.09 -7.03 10.52
N PRO A 342 -36.58 -6.06 11.33
CA PRO A 342 -37.69 -6.32 12.26
C PRO A 342 -38.96 -6.78 11.53
N LYS A 343 -39.65 -7.79 12.07
CA LYS A 343 -40.93 -8.31 11.55
C LYS A 343 -42.07 -7.99 12.53
N GLY A 344 -42.48 -6.73 12.58
CA GLY A 344 -43.59 -6.27 13.43
C GLY A 344 -43.24 -6.07 14.92
N GLU A 345 -42.08 -6.54 15.37
CA GLU A 345 -41.51 -6.23 16.69
C GLU A 345 -40.87 -4.83 16.72
N SER A 346 -40.84 -4.21 17.89
CA SER A 346 -40.14 -2.93 18.10
C SER A 346 -38.62 -3.07 17.99
N ILE A 347 -37.92 -1.96 17.73
CA ILE A 347 -36.45 -1.95 17.66
C ILE A 347 -35.83 -2.42 18.99
N GLU A 348 -36.45 -2.04 20.11
CA GLU A 348 -36.03 -2.41 21.46
C GLU A 348 -36.24 -3.91 21.73
N GLU A 349 -37.31 -4.52 21.23
CA GLU A 349 -37.53 -5.98 21.30
C GLU A 349 -36.52 -6.76 20.43
N ALA A 350 -36.29 -6.29 19.20
CA ALA A 350 -35.28 -6.84 18.31
C ALA A 350 -33.88 -6.80 18.97
N LEU A 351 -33.53 -5.70 19.62
CA LEU A 351 -32.27 -5.56 20.36
C LEU A 351 -32.14 -6.60 21.48
N VAL A 352 -33.19 -6.80 22.28
CA VAL A 352 -33.17 -7.81 23.35
C VAL A 352 -32.97 -9.21 22.78
N LYS A 353 -33.61 -9.54 21.66
CA LYS A 353 -33.45 -10.83 20.97
C LYS A 353 -32.01 -11.04 20.48
N ILE A 354 -31.42 -10.03 19.85
CA ILE A 354 -30.02 -10.07 19.38
C ILE A 354 -29.06 -10.24 20.56
N ILE A 355 -29.22 -9.46 21.63
CA ILE A 355 -28.37 -9.55 22.83
C ILE A 355 -28.47 -10.93 23.48
N LYS A 356 -29.68 -11.49 23.62
CA LYS A 356 -29.86 -12.84 24.18
C LYS A 356 -29.20 -13.92 23.33
N ALA A 357 -29.18 -13.77 22.00
CA ALA A 357 -28.50 -14.69 21.11
C ALA A 357 -26.96 -14.55 21.18
N MET A 358 -26.45 -13.32 21.22
CA MET A 358 -25.01 -13.04 21.18
C MET A 358 -24.32 -13.17 22.54
N GLY A 359 -25.02 -12.95 23.65
CA GLY A 359 -24.48 -13.03 25.02
C GLY A 359 -23.70 -11.79 25.46
N LYS A 360 -22.68 -11.96 26.32
CA LYS A 360 -21.89 -10.85 26.91
C LYS A 360 -20.88 -10.22 25.95
N GLY A 361 -20.29 -9.09 26.35
CA GLY A 361 -19.22 -8.40 25.60
C GLY A 361 -19.72 -7.55 24.44
N GLY A 362 -20.95 -7.04 24.53
CA GLY A 362 -21.61 -6.26 23.47
C GLY A 362 -21.44 -4.75 23.64
N LEU A 363 -21.21 -4.06 22.52
CA LEU A 363 -21.29 -2.59 22.44
C LEU A 363 -22.58 -2.18 21.71
N ILE A 364 -23.35 -1.29 22.29
CA ILE A 364 -24.62 -0.81 21.74
C ILE A 364 -24.46 0.65 21.33
N PHE A 365 -24.72 0.93 20.06
CA PHE A 365 -24.55 2.23 19.45
C PHE A 365 -25.90 2.83 19.06
N VAL A 366 -26.15 4.04 19.55
CA VAL A 366 -27.31 4.85 19.18
C VAL A 366 -26.90 5.87 18.12
N PRO A 367 -27.71 6.09 17.06
CA PRO A 367 -27.49 7.14 16.07
C PRO A 367 -27.31 8.53 16.69
N THR A 368 -26.46 9.37 16.09
CA THR A 368 -26.11 10.69 16.64
C THR A 368 -27.30 11.63 16.77
N ASP A 369 -28.27 11.53 15.86
CA ASP A 369 -29.50 12.32 15.83
C ASP A 369 -30.48 11.97 16.95
N LYS A 370 -30.45 10.73 17.47
CA LYS A 370 -31.25 10.31 18.64
C LYS A 370 -30.60 10.70 19.98
N GLY A 371 -29.28 10.85 20.01
CA GLY A 371 -28.54 11.42 21.13
C GLY A 371 -28.53 10.59 22.43
N VAL A 372 -28.12 11.24 23.53
CA VAL A 372 -27.93 10.61 24.85
C VAL A 372 -29.26 10.28 25.53
N SER A 373 -30.30 11.11 25.35
CA SER A 373 -31.62 10.88 25.95
C SER A 373 -32.25 9.55 25.51
N TYR A 374 -32.11 9.20 24.22
CA TYR A 374 -32.54 7.89 23.73
C TYR A 374 -31.70 6.76 24.30
N ALA A 375 -30.38 6.96 24.48
CA ALA A 375 -29.50 5.98 25.11
C ALA A 375 -29.88 5.70 26.58
N GLU A 376 -30.30 6.72 27.34
CA GLU A 376 -30.80 6.58 28.72
C GLU A 376 -32.15 5.85 28.78
N LYS A 377 -33.07 6.15 27.84
CA LYS A 377 -34.32 5.40 27.70
C LYS A 377 -34.05 3.92 27.43
N LEU A 378 -33.12 3.64 26.51
CA LEU A 378 -32.72 2.28 26.17
C LEU A 378 -32.05 1.56 27.35
N LEU A 379 -31.19 2.25 28.10
CA LEU A 379 -30.56 1.73 29.31
C LEU A 379 -31.61 1.26 30.32
N SER A 380 -32.61 2.11 30.59
CA SER A 380 -33.70 1.81 31.52
C SER A 380 -34.52 0.60 31.06
N TYR A 381 -34.84 0.55 29.76
CA TYR A 381 -35.55 -0.57 29.15
C TYR A 381 -34.77 -1.90 29.28
N LEU A 382 -33.48 -1.92 28.92
CA LEU A 382 -32.67 -3.14 28.98
C LEU A 382 -32.46 -3.64 30.42
N ARG A 383 -32.30 -2.73 31.39
CA ARG A 383 -32.25 -3.08 32.82
C ARG A 383 -33.56 -3.69 33.30
N SER A 384 -34.71 -3.18 32.85
CA SER A 384 -36.03 -3.75 33.17
C SER A 384 -36.22 -5.18 32.65
N LYS A 385 -35.44 -5.58 31.63
CA LYS A 385 -35.40 -6.95 31.08
C LYS A 385 -34.32 -7.83 31.73
N GLY A 386 -33.68 -7.36 32.80
CA GLY A 386 -32.68 -8.12 33.57
C GLY A 386 -31.26 -8.14 32.98
N LEU A 387 -30.94 -7.25 32.04
CA LEU A 387 -29.61 -7.20 31.41
C LEU A 387 -28.64 -6.29 32.19
N LYS A 388 -27.40 -6.74 32.35
CA LYS A 388 -26.32 -5.98 32.99
C LYS A 388 -25.69 -5.00 32.01
N VAL A 389 -26.19 -3.78 31.99
CA VAL A 389 -25.78 -2.74 31.03
C VAL A 389 -25.45 -1.41 31.70
N GLY A 390 -24.43 -0.72 31.17
CA GLY A 390 -24.03 0.63 31.59
C GLY A 390 -23.94 1.60 30.41
N LEU A 391 -24.09 2.89 30.71
CA LEU A 391 -23.99 3.99 29.75
C LEU A 391 -22.60 4.63 29.82
N VAL A 392 -21.99 4.92 28.68
CA VAL A 392 -20.71 5.63 28.60
C VAL A 392 -20.91 6.95 27.89
N THR A 393 -20.54 8.05 28.56
CA THR A 393 -20.55 9.40 28.00
C THR A 393 -19.13 9.99 27.99
N SER A 394 -18.96 11.20 27.46
CA SER A 394 -17.67 11.91 27.54
C SER A 394 -17.30 12.28 28.98
N GLU A 395 -18.29 12.47 29.84
CA GLU A 395 -18.16 12.98 31.21
C GLU A 395 -18.06 11.85 32.23
N ASP A 396 -18.79 10.75 32.02
CA ASP A 396 -18.79 9.59 32.91
C ASP A 396 -18.22 8.33 32.23
N LYS A 397 -17.19 7.77 32.88
CA LYS A 397 -16.44 6.57 32.46
C LYS A 397 -16.52 5.44 33.47
N SER A 398 -17.31 5.57 34.53
CA SER A 398 -17.47 4.57 35.59
C SER A 398 -17.87 3.19 35.03
N ALA A 399 -18.90 3.16 34.18
CA ALA A 399 -19.41 1.97 33.52
C ALA A 399 -18.36 1.21 32.70
N LEU A 400 -17.38 1.92 32.12
CA LEU A 400 -16.30 1.26 31.37
C LEU A 400 -15.41 0.41 32.30
N ASN A 401 -15.12 0.90 33.50
CA ASN A 401 -14.31 0.14 34.46
C ASN A 401 -15.06 -1.08 35.00
N GLU A 402 -16.37 -0.95 35.24
CA GLU A 402 -17.25 -2.07 35.64
C GLU A 402 -17.32 -3.15 34.54
N PHE A 403 -17.41 -2.74 33.28
CA PHE A 403 -17.35 -3.66 32.14
C PHE A 403 -16.00 -4.38 32.02
N ILE A 404 -14.89 -3.70 32.28
CA ILE A 404 -13.55 -4.32 32.30
C ILE A 404 -13.42 -5.36 33.43
N LYS A 405 -14.00 -5.08 34.60
CA LYS A 405 -14.02 -6.02 35.75
C LYS A 405 -14.95 -7.22 35.54
N GLY A 406 -15.90 -7.12 34.60
CA GLY A 406 -16.91 -8.14 34.33
C GLY A 406 -18.20 -7.97 35.15
N ASP A 407 -18.39 -6.81 35.79
CA ASP A 407 -19.61 -6.47 36.54
C ASP A 407 -20.77 -6.16 35.57
N LEU A 408 -20.45 -5.63 34.39
CA LEU A 408 -21.38 -5.35 33.29
C LEU A 408 -21.08 -6.24 32.08
N ASP A 409 -22.14 -6.69 31.38
CA ASP A 409 -22.03 -7.50 30.17
C ASP A 409 -22.09 -6.65 28.88
N LEU A 410 -22.60 -5.42 28.97
CA LEU A 410 -22.93 -4.56 27.83
C LEU A 410 -22.62 -3.09 28.13
N LEU A 411 -22.19 -2.34 27.11
CA LEU A 411 -22.05 -0.90 27.14
C LEU A 411 -22.92 -0.22 26.09
N ILE A 412 -23.60 0.87 26.45
CA ILE A 412 -24.35 1.73 25.53
C ILE A 412 -23.60 3.05 25.36
N GLY A 413 -23.58 3.59 24.14
CA GLY A 413 -23.21 4.98 23.91
C GLY A 413 -23.64 5.49 22.54
N VAL A 414 -23.45 6.80 22.34
CA VAL A 414 -23.77 7.46 21.07
C VAL A 414 -22.66 7.18 20.05
N ALA A 415 -23.05 6.87 18.82
CA ALA A 415 -22.14 6.61 17.70
C ALA A 415 -21.46 7.91 17.22
N ILE A 416 -20.52 8.45 17.99
CA ILE A 416 -19.73 9.63 17.61
C ILE A 416 -18.35 9.16 17.17
N TYR A 417 -17.89 9.56 15.98
CA TYR A 417 -16.58 9.16 15.42
C TYR A 417 -15.39 9.30 16.40
N TYR A 418 -15.35 10.40 17.15
CA TYR A 418 -14.32 10.67 18.17
C TYR A 418 -14.71 10.26 19.60
N GLY A 419 -15.88 9.62 19.76
CA GLY A 419 -16.39 9.14 21.04
C GLY A 419 -15.54 8.03 21.64
N LEU A 420 -15.63 7.86 22.97
CA LEU A 420 -14.84 6.89 23.71
C LEU A 420 -15.09 5.45 23.24
N LEU A 421 -16.37 5.04 23.08
CA LEU A 421 -16.72 3.70 22.60
C LEU A 421 -16.27 3.43 21.16
N VAL A 422 -16.29 4.46 20.30
CA VAL A 422 -15.95 4.32 18.87
C VAL A 422 -14.44 4.32 18.66
N ARG A 423 -13.68 5.14 19.38
CA ARG A 423 -12.23 5.30 19.16
C ARG A 423 -11.35 4.93 20.34
N GLY A 424 -11.77 5.23 21.56
CA GLY A 424 -10.93 5.26 22.75
C GLY A 424 -10.90 3.99 23.59
N ILE A 425 -11.50 2.89 23.12
CA ILE A 425 -11.44 1.59 23.79
C ILE A 425 -10.65 0.59 22.94
N ASP A 426 -9.84 -0.23 23.63
CA ASP A 426 -9.08 -1.34 23.07
C ASP A 426 -9.09 -2.53 24.03
N LEU A 427 -10.16 -3.33 23.97
CA LEU A 427 -10.40 -4.51 24.84
C LEU A 427 -10.71 -5.76 24.00
N PRO A 428 -9.76 -6.22 23.17
CA PRO A 428 -9.98 -7.30 22.20
C PRO A 428 -10.33 -8.65 22.83
N GLU A 429 -10.04 -8.86 24.11
CA GLU A 429 -10.33 -10.06 24.89
C GLU A 429 -11.73 -10.08 25.52
N ILE A 430 -12.42 -8.93 25.52
CA ILE A 430 -13.76 -8.75 26.12
C ILE A 430 -14.81 -8.48 25.04
N ILE A 431 -14.56 -7.51 24.15
CA ILE A 431 -15.56 -7.03 23.18
C ILE A 431 -15.75 -8.06 22.08
N ARG A 432 -16.96 -8.60 21.94
CA ARG A 432 -17.32 -9.67 20.98
C ARG A 432 -18.08 -9.14 19.78
N TYR A 433 -19.02 -8.22 20.01
CA TYR A 433 -19.91 -7.73 18.97
C TYR A 433 -20.37 -6.29 19.22
N ALA A 434 -20.89 -5.66 18.17
CA ALA A 434 -21.48 -4.33 18.21
C ALA A 434 -22.89 -4.38 17.62
N VAL A 435 -23.85 -3.68 18.25
CA VAL A 435 -25.22 -3.54 17.76
C VAL A 435 -25.53 -2.06 17.53
N PHE A 436 -25.95 -1.70 16.33
CA PHE A 436 -26.42 -0.37 15.99
C PHE A 436 -27.96 -0.36 16.03
N VAL A 437 -28.51 0.46 16.92
CA VAL A 437 -29.95 0.54 17.19
C VAL A 437 -30.58 1.56 16.23
N GLY A 438 -30.66 1.14 14.97
CA GLY A 438 -30.92 1.99 13.81
C GLY A 438 -29.67 2.21 12.96
N VAL A 439 -29.86 2.51 11.68
CA VAL A 439 -28.75 2.76 10.74
C VAL A 439 -27.97 4.00 11.20
N PRO A 440 -26.62 3.93 11.36
CA PRO A 440 -25.80 5.10 11.64
C PRO A 440 -25.95 6.15 10.54
N ARG A 441 -26.33 7.38 10.91
CA ARG A 441 -26.65 8.42 9.94
C ARG A 441 -26.22 9.80 10.42
N PHE A 442 -26.03 10.68 9.45
CA PHE A 442 -26.08 12.12 9.63
C PHE A 442 -27.48 12.61 9.28
N LYS A 443 -27.95 13.61 10.01
CA LYS A 443 -29.21 14.31 9.75
C LYS A 443 -28.91 15.75 9.38
N PHE A 444 -29.23 16.14 8.15
CA PHE A 444 -28.97 17.47 7.63
C PHE A 444 -30.28 18.20 7.37
N SER A 445 -30.46 19.39 7.94
CA SER A 445 -31.57 20.27 7.54
C SER A 445 -31.32 20.77 6.11
N LEU A 446 -32.39 20.86 5.31
CA LEU A 446 -32.34 21.47 3.98
C LEU A 446 -32.39 23.00 4.01
N ARG A 447 -32.58 23.61 5.19
CA ARG A 447 -32.51 25.08 5.33
C ARG A 447 -31.07 25.57 5.23
N LEU A 448 -30.83 26.50 4.32
CA LEU A 448 -29.52 27.10 4.00
C LEU A 448 -29.33 28.49 4.63
N GLU A 449 -30.01 28.77 5.75
CA GLU A 449 -30.00 30.08 6.42
C GLU A 449 -28.56 30.58 6.73
N GLU A 450 -27.71 29.70 7.28
CA GLU A 450 -26.28 29.99 7.50
C GLU A 450 -25.38 29.38 6.38
N PRO A 451 -24.56 30.19 5.70
CA PRO A 451 -23.70 29.71 4.64
C PRO A 451 -22.46 28.97 5.18
N HIS A 452 -22.60 27.66 5.46
CA HIS A 452 -21.49 26.83 5.94
C HIS A 452 -20.84 26.00 4.80
N PRO A 453 -19.58 26.27 4.41
CA PRO A 453 -18.92 25.67 3.24
C PRO A 453 -18.84 24.13 3.27
N VAL A 454 -18.54 23.54 4.43
CA VAL A 454 -18.48 22.07 4.58
C VAL A 454 -19.88 21.44 4.41
N ARG A 455 -20.92 22.08 4.95
CA ARG A 455 -22.31 21.60 4.87
C ARG A 455 -22.82 21.66 3.44
N MET A 456 -22.52 22.75 2.72
CA MET A 456 -22.86 22.87 1.30
C MET A 456 -22.14 21.83 0.45
N LEU A 457 -20.87 21.59 0.72
CA LEU A 457 -20.13 20.53 0.03
C LEU A 457 -20.76 19.15 0.28
N GLN A 458 -21.19 18.87 1.52
CA GLN A 458 -21.90 17.63 1.84
C GLN A 458 -23.23 17.52 1.11
N LEU A 459 -24.03 18.59 1.08
CA LEU A 459 -25.31 18.62 0.35
C LEU A 459 -25.09 18.41 -1.15
N LEU A 460 -24.18 19.14 -1.78
CA LEU A 460 -23.84 18.94 -3.20
C LEU A 460 -23.42 17.50 -3.49
N THR A 461 -22.58 16.91 -2.63
CA THR A 461 -22.14 15.52 -2.79
C THR A 461 -23.31 14.54 -2.67
N THR A 462 -24.20 14.77 -1.71
CA THR A 462 -25.38 13.93 -1.46
C THR A 462 -26.40 14.01 -2.58
N LEU A 463 -26.64 15.22 -3.09
CA LEU A 463 -27.65 15.50 -4.11
C LEU A 463 -27.18 15.20 -5.53
N ARG A 464 -25.88 14.99 -5.74
CA ARG A 464 -25.29 14.77 -7.07
C ARG A 464 -25.99 13.66 -7.83
N ASP A 465 -26.28 12.53 -7.19
CA ASP A 465 -26.90 11.35 -7.84
C ASP A 465 -28.34 11.62 -8.30
N ALA A 466 -29.00 12.68 -7.80
CA ALA A 466 -30.31 13.13 -8.28
C ALA A 466 -30.24 14.05 -9.53
N LEU A 467 -29.03 14.42 -9.98
CA LEU A 467 -28.82 15.43 -11.01
C LEU A 467 -28.21 14.84 -12.28
N SER A 468 -28.66 15.35 -13.43
CA SER A 468 -28.21 14.94 -14.76
C SER A 468 -27.97 16.15 -15.66
N GLY A 469 -27.19 15.99 -16.73
CA GLY A 469 -26.90 17.05 -17.70
C GLY A 469 -26.18 18.25 -17.08
N GLU A 470 -26.56 19.46 -17.49
CA GLU A 470 -25.86 20.70 -17.09
C GLU A 470 -25.88 20.97 -15.57
N LEU A 471 -26.98 20.62 -14.88
CA LEU A 471 -27.09 20.76 -13.43
C LEU A 471 -26.09 19.84 -12.71
N GLY A 472 -25.92 18.61 -13.22
CA GLY A 472 -24.93 17.65 -12.72
C GLY A 472 -23.50 18.17 -12.91
N ASP A 473 -23.17 18.66 -14.11
CA ASP A 473 -21.85 19.21 -14.42
C ASP A 473 -21.50 20.44 -13.58
N ARG A 474 -22.49 21.31 -13.33
CA ARG A 474 -22.33 22.48 -12.46
C ARG A 474 -22.13 22.06 -11.00
N CYS A 475 -22.91 21.10 -10.51
CA CYS A 475 -22.76 20.52 -9.17
C CYS A 475 -21.35 19.92 -8.98
N GLU A 476 -20.87 19.12 -9.93
CA GLU A 476 -19.52 18.53 -9.88
C GLU A 476 -18.41 19.59 -9.86
N ARG A 477 -18.55 20.67 -10.65
CA ARG A 477 -17.62 21.80 -10.62
C ARG A 477 -17.57 22.47 -9.25
N TYR A 478 -18.72 22.74 -8.62
CA TYR A 478 -18.76 23.34 -7.29
C TYR A 478 -18.19 22.42 -6.20
N ILE A 479 -18.47 21.12 -6.25
CA ILE A 479 -17.84 20.13 -5.36
C ILE A 479 -16.31 20.23 -5.47
N ALA A 480 -15.77 20.25 -6.70
CA ALA A 480 -14.33 20.33 -6.93
C ALA A 480 -13.72 21.64 -6.42
N LEU A 481 -14.37 22.77 -6.69
CA LEU A 481 -13.91 24.10 -6.26
C LEU A 481 -13.94 24.25 -4.73
N LEU A 482 -15.04 23.85 -4.07
CA LEU A 482 -15.16 23.90 -2.62
C LEU A 482 -14.13 22.97 -1.96
N ARG A 483 -13.98 21.72 -2.41
CA ARG A 483 -12.98 20.79 -1.84
C ARG A 483 -11.56 21.32 -1.93
N ARG A 484 -11.14 21.76 -3.13
CA ARG A 484 -9.78 22.24 -3.38
C ARG A 484 -9.42 23.36 -2.40
N ASN A 485 -10.36 24.28 -2.17
CA ASN A 485 -10.07 25.47 -1.40
C ASN A 485 -10.30 25.27 0.10
N ILE A 486 -11.40 24.65 0.53
CA ILE A 486 -11.74 24.45 1.96
C ILE A 486 -10.67 23.62 2.66
N PHE A 487 -10.29 22.47 2.11
CA PHE A 487 -9.34 21.56 2.76
C PHE A 487 -7.90 22.06 2.74
N SER A 488 -7.62 23.14 2.01
CA SER A 488 -6.32 23.82 2.00
C SER A 488 -6.18 24.88 3.09
N LEU A 489 -7.28 25.26 3.76
CA LEU A 489 -7.27 26.27 4.81
C LEU A 489 -6.75 25.70 6.13
N ASP A 490 -5.91 26.49 6.81
CA ASP A 490 -5.57 26.26 8.21
C ASP A 490 -6.74 26.68 9.13
N ARG A 491 -6.68 26.27 10.40
CA ARG A 491 -7.76 26.49 11.38
C ARG A 491 -8.09 27.98 11.55
N THR A 492 -7.08 28.85 11.49
CA THR A 492 -7.22 30.30 11.67
C THR A 492 -7.93 30.93 10.48
N LYS A 493 -7.52 30.61 9.25
CA LYS A 493 -8.16 31.10 8.02
C LYS A 493 -9.57 30.57 7.87
N PHE A 494 -9.82 29.31 8.25
CA PHE A 494 -11.16 28.74 8.25
C PHE A 494 -12.08 29.48 9.23
N SER A 495 -11.61 29.77 10.45
CA SER A 495 -12.37 30.56 11.43
C SER A 495 -12.72 31.95 10.89
N LYS A 496 -11.74 32.65 10.28
CA LYS A 496 -11.98 33.98 9.67
C LYS A 496 -12.97 33.93 8.49
N LEU A 497 -12.94 32.86 7.69
CA LEU A 497 -13.92 32.68 6.62
C LEU A 497 -15.34 32.52 7.20
N MET A 498 -15.48 31.72 8.26
CA MET A 498 -16.77 31.51 8.94
C MET A 498 -17.32 32.81 9.55
N GLU A 499 -16.47 33.60 10.19
CA GLU A 499 -16.82 34.91 10.74
C GLU A 499 -17.27 35.88 9.63
N ALA A 500 -16.52 35.96 8.52
CA ALA A 500 -16.88 36.79 7.38
C ALA A 500 -18.17 36.35 6.65
N LEU A 501 -18.53 35.07 6.72
CA LEU A 501 -19.77 34.51 6.18
C LEU A 501 -20.97 34.78 7.10
N LYS A 502 -20.76 34.84 8.41
CA LYS A 502 -21.80 35.07 9.42
C LYS A 502 -22.10 36.55 9.65
N GLU A 503 -21.05 37.36 9.77
CA GLU A 503 -21.13 38.78 10.16
C GLU A 503 -21.02 39.74 8.96
N GLY A 504 -20.90 39.20 7.74
CA GLY A 504 -20.85 40.01 6.52
C GLY A 504 -19.52 40.75 6.30
N ILE A 505 -18.54 40.62 7.19
CA ILE A 505 -17.24 41.31 7.16
C ILE A 505 -16.51 41.15 5.81
N GLU A 506 -15.89 42.24 5.34
CA GLU A 506 -15.04 42.21 4.15
C GLU A 506 -13.71 41.51 4.43
N VAL A 507 -13.38 40.56 3.56
CA VAL A 507 -12.12 39.82 3.58
C VAL A 507 -11.43 39.98 2.24
N SER A 508 -10.09 40.05 2.25
CA SER A 508 -9.28 40.28 1.04
C SER A 508 -8.59 38.99 0.52
N GLY A 509 -8.18 39.01 -0.75
CA GLY A 509 -7.43 37.93 -1.37
C GLY A 509 -8.21 36.61 -1.53
N LEU A 510 -7.59 35.49 -1.11
CA LEU A 510 -8.16 34.14 -1.25
C LEU A 510 -9.49 33.97 -0.50
N LEU A 511 -9.62 34.57 0.69
CA LEU A 511 -10.83 34.45 1.52
C LEU A 511 -12.03 35.16 0.88
N SER A 512 -11.79 36.28 0.18
CA SER A 512 -12.82 36.99 -0.61
C SER A 512 -13.40 36.12 -1.72
N ARG A 513 -12.51 35.49 -2.52
CA ARG A 513 -12.92 34.59 -3.61
C ARG A 513 -13.68 33.39 -3.08
N LEU A 514 -13.26 32.86 -1.93
CA LEU A 514 -13.93 31.75 -1.27
C LEU A 514 -15.31 32.13 -0.74
N LYS A 515 -15.44 33.29 -0.10
CA LYS A 515 -16.73 33.83 0.35
C LYS A 515 -17.71 33.93 -0.84
N LYS A 516 -17.28 34.51 -1.97
CA LYS A 516 -18.09 34.58 -3.20
C LYS A 516 -18.52 33.20 -3.70
N LEU A 517 -17.58 32.25 -3.80
CA LEU A 517 -17.89 30.88 -4.22
C LEU A 517 -18.91 30.19 -3.29
N VAL A 518 -18.77 30.35 -1.97
CA VAL A 518 -19.71 29.76 -1.00
C VAL A 518 -21.11 30.33 -1.16
N LEU A 519 -21.23 31.65 -1.38
CA LEU A 519 -22.52 32.30 -1.63
C LEU A 519 -23.13 31.89 -2.98
N GLU A 520 -22.31 31.72 -4.02
CA GLU A 520 -22.75 31.21 -5.32
C GLU A 520 -23.29 29.79 -5.21
N VAL A 521 -22.59 28.92 -4.47
CA VAL A 521 -23.03 27.55 -4.19
C VAL A 521 -24.33 27.54 -3.38
N ARG A 522 -24.47 28.45 -2.41
CA ARG A 522 -25.71 28.61 -1.65
C ARG A 522 -26.89 28.87 -2.58
N SER A 523 -26.77 29.89 -3.43
CA SER A 523 -27.82 30.27 -4.38
C SER A 523 -28.15 29.13 -5.35
N PHE A 524 -27.13 28.41 -5.82
CA PHE A 524 -27.33 27.21 -6.65
C PHE A 524 -28.10 26.11 -5.91
N LEU A 525 -27.76 25.82 -4.65
CA LEU A 525 -28.48 24.82 -3.85
C LEU A 525 -29.91 25.27 -3.51
N GLU A 526 -30.14 26.56 -3.26
CA GLU A 526 -31.48 27.12 -3.02
C GLU A 526 -32.38 26.98 -4.26
N ASP A 527 -31.88 27.32 -5.45
CA ASP A 527 -32.59 27.09 -6.72
C ASP A 527 -32.87 25.60 -6.91
N LEU A 528 -31.87 24.76 -6.74
CA LEU A 528 -31.98 23.31 -6.92
C LEU A 528 -32.99 22.66 -5.97
N LEU A 529 -33.00 23.08 -4.70
CA LEU A 529 -33.96 22.60 -3.70
C LEU A 529 -35.33 23.25 -3.83
N SER A 530 -35.50 24.35 -4.59
CA SER A 530 -36.81 24.95 -4.86
C SER A 530 -37.61 24.19 -5.93
N ARG A 531 -36.91 23.50 -6.85
CA ARG A 531 -37.49 22.78 -7.98
C ARG A 531 -38.16 21.48 -7.54
N GLU A 532 -39.41 21.29 -7.95
CA GLU A 532 -40.21 20.13 -7.59
C GLU A 532 -39.68 18.84 -8.22
N ASP A 533 -39.29 18.87 -9.49
CA ASP A 533 -38.72 17.71 -10.20
C ASP A 533 -37.44 17.19 -9.54
N VAL A 534 -36.61 18.10 -9.01
CA VAL A 534 -35.40 17.73 -8.26
C VAL A 534 -35.77 17.11 -6.92
N ARG A 535 -36.72 17.66 -6.17
CA ARG A 535 -37.18 17.08 -4.89
C ARG A 535 -37.73 15.67 -5.08
N GLU A 536 -38.49 15.43 -6.13
CA GLU A 536 -39.01 14.10 -6.46
C GLU A 536 -37.88 13.13 -6.79
N ARG A 537 -36.89 13.54 -7.59
CA ARG A 537 -35.70 12.71 -7.85
C ARG A 537 -34.92 12.38 -6.57
N ILE A 538 -34.78 13.35 -5.66
CA ILE A 538 -34.14 13.13 -4.35
C ILE A 538 -34.95 12.12 -3.52
N LYS A 539 -36.30 12.22 -3.50
CA LYS A 539 -37.17 11.23 -2.83
C LYS A 539 -37.04 9.85 -3.46
N ALA A 540 -36.83 9.77 -4.78
CA ALA A 540 -36.70 8.51 -5.52
C ALA A 540 -35.36 7.80 -5.30
N LEU A 541 -34.34 8.49 -4.77
CA LEU A 541 -33.06 7.86 -4.48
C LEU A 541 -33.23 6.69 -3.49
N GLU A 542 -32.54 5.59 -3.77
CA GLU A 542 -32.60 4.36 -2.96
C GLU A 542 -31.59 4.34 -1.81
N TYR A 543 -30.69 5.33 -1.72
CA TYR A 543 -29.52 5.31 -0.83
C TYR A 543 -29.54 6.39 0.26
N ILE A 544 -30.53 7.27 0.23
CA ILE A 544 -30.74 8.34 1.21
C ILE A 544 -32.23 8.43 1.54
N SER A 545 -32.55 9.04 2.67
CA SER A 545 -33.94 9.23 3.10
C SER A 545 -34.23 10.70 3.37
N MET A 546 -35.48 11.11 3.13
CA MET A 546 -35.98 12.42 3.51
C MET A 546 -37.04 12.28 4.58
N VAL A 547 -36.94 13.11 5.62
CA VAL A 547 -37.89 13.14 6.73
C VAL A 547 -38.33 14.57 6.98
N GLU A 548 -39.59 14.75 7.37
CA GLU A 548 -40.15 16.04 7.76
C GLU A 548 -40.42 16.03 9.26
N GLU A 549 -39.86 17.01 9.97
CA GLU A 549 -40.06 17.17 11.40
C GLU A 549 -40.29 18.65 11.72
N GLY A 550 -41.38 18.97 12.42
CA GLY A 550 -41.70 20.34 12.82
C GLY A 550 -41.82 21.33 11.64
N GLY A 551 -42.30 20.88 10.47
CA GLY A 551 -42.41 21.69 9.25
C GLY A 551 -41.06 21.98 8.57
N GLN A 552 -40.01 21.23 8.90
CA GLN A 552 -38.70 21.31 8.25
C GLN A 552 -38.33 19.98 7.60
N MET A 553 -37.78 20.07 6.39
CA MET A 553 -37.27 18.91 5.65
C MET A 553 -35.81 18.64 6.01
N TYR A 554 -35.51 17.38 6.29
CA TYR A 554 -34.18 16.87 6.55
C TYR A 554 -33.83 15.75 5.57
N VAL A 555 -32.55 15.68 5.22
CA VAL A 555 -31.95 14.55 4.50
C VAL A 555 -31.13 13.73 5.48
N LEU A 556 -31.37 12.43 5.50
CA LEU A 556 -30.62 11.44 6.23
C LEU A 556 -29.62 10.78 5.28
N VAL A 557 -28.35 10.72 5.70
CA VAL A 557 -27.26 10.12 4.92
C VAL A 557 -26.50 9.13 5.81
N PRO A 558 -26.13 7.94 5.33
CA PRO A 558 -25.38 6.97 6.12
C PRO A 558 -24.04 7.51 6.66
N ASP A 559 -23.74 7.27 7.94
CA ASP A 559 -22.44 7.57 8.56
C ASP A 559 -21.54 6.32 8.56
N VAL A 560 -20.99 6.06 7.38
CA VAL A 560 -20.18 4.86 7.09
C VAL A 560 -18.88 4.87 7.90
N MET A 561 -18.25 6.03 8.08
CA MET A 561 -16.96 6.13 8.76
C MET A 561 -17.09 5.80 10.24
N THR A 562 -18.14 6.30 10.90
CA THR A 562 -18.44 5.93 12.28
C THR A 562 -18.81 4.46 12.37
N TYR A 563 -19.64 3.94 11.45
CA TYR A 563 -19.97 2.51 11.41
C TYR A 563 -18.71 1.65 11.34
N LEU A 564 -17.82 1.91 10.38
CA LEU A 564 -16.59 1.17 10.19
C LEU A 564 -15.72 1.25 11.46
N GLN A 565 -15.54 2.43 12.04
CA GLN A 565 -14.67 2.57 13.19
C GLN A 565 -15.21 1.88 14.45
N ALA A 566 -16.53 1.96 14.67
CA ALA A 566 -17.22 1.36 15.80
C ALA A 566 -17.27 -0.17 15.68
N SER A 567 -17.68 -0.70 14.52
CA SER A 567 -17.67 -2.14 14.23
C SER A 567 -16.26 -2.73 14.31
N GLY A 568 -15.24 -1.98 13.89
CA GLY A 568 -13.84 -2.36 14.02
C GLY A 568 -13.32 -2.49 15.46
N ARG A 569 -14.10 -2.11 16.49
CA ARG A 569 -13.76 -2.40 17.90
C ARG A 569 -13.96 -3.87 18.26
N THR A 570 -14.80 -4.56 17.50
CA THR A 570 -15.13 -5.97 17.69
C THR A 570 -14.07 -6.90 17.08
N SER A 571 -13.10 -6.36 16.35
CA SER A 571 -12.09 -7.15 15.65
C SER A 571 -10.76 -6.42 15.73
N ARG A 572 -9.75 -7.08 16.31
CA ARG A 572 -8.43 -6.48 16.51
C ARG A 572 -7.34 -7.45 16.15
N MET A 573 -6.21 -6.89 15.74
CA MET A 573 -5.03 -7.65 15.44
C MET A 573 -4.35 -8.07 16.75
N TYR A 574 -4.08 -9.36 16.91
CA TYR A 574 -3.42 -9.97 18.05
C TYR A 574 -2.31 -10.91 17.57
N ALA A 575 -1.60 -11.56 18.49
CA ALA A 575 -0.57 -12.54 18.19
C ALA A 575 -1.11 -13.88 17.63
N GLY A 576 -2.03 -13.80 16.66
CA GLY A 576 -2.61 -14.96 15.96
C GLY A 576 -3.41 -14.53 14.73
N GLY A 577 -3.16 -13.32 14.21
CA GLY A 577 -3.92 -12.71 13.13
C GLY A 577 -4.91 -11.65 13.60
N ILE A 578 -6.07 -11.57 12.93
CA ILE A 578 -7.13 -10.60 13.21
C ILE A 578 -8.32 -11.34 13.82
N SER A 579 -8.74 -10.93 15.02
CA SER A 579 -9.83 -11.59 15.73
C SER A 579 -11.16 -11.45 15.01
N ARG A 580 -11.96 -12.51 15.01
CA ARG A 580 -13.34 -12.47 14.52
C ARG A 580 -14.20 -11.58 15.43
N GLY A 581 -15.12 -10.84 14.83
CA GLY A 581 -16.14 -10.04 15.51
C GLY A 581 -17.43 -10.00 14.71
N ALA A 582 -18.49 -9.46 15.32
CA ALA A 582 -19.78 -9.26 14.66
C ALA A 582 -20.25 -7.82 14.80
N SER A 583 -20.87 -7.29 13.75
CA SER A 583 -21.50 -5.98 13.72
C SER A 583 -22.92 -6.15 13.21
N ILE A 584 -23.90 -5.76 14.01
CA ILE A 584 -25.31 -5.96 13.69
C ILE A 584 -26.00 -4.60 13.62
N VAL A 585 -26.60 -4.28 12.48
CA VAL A 585 -27.44 -3.09 12.32
C VAL A 585 -28.91 -3.50 12.36
N ILE A 586 -29.65 -3.01 13.35
CA ILE A 586 -31.11 -3.13 13.36
C ILE A 586 -31.64 -2.08 12.41
N VAL A 587 -32.23 -2.53 11.30
CA VAL A 587 -32.64 -1.64 10.22
C VAL A 587 -33.96 -0.97 10.59
N ASP A 588 -33.91 0.36 10.73
CA ASP A 588 -35.08 1.21 10.88
C ASP A 588 -35.42 2.00 9.60
N ASP A 589 -34.51 2.00 8.63
CA ASP A 589 -34.71 2.59 7.31
C ASP A 589 -33.96 1.77 6.24
N LEU A 590 -34.71 1.18 5.30
CA LEU A 590 -34.18 0.33 4.25
C LEU A 590 -33.32 1.10 3.23
N LYS A 591 -33.65 2.34 2.92
CA LYS A 591 -32.89 3.15 1.96
C LYS A 591 -31.53 3.53 2.54
N LEU A 592 -31.50 3.93 3.81
CA LEU A 592 -30.24 4.19 4.52
C LEU A 592 -29.39 2.93 4.65
N GLN A 593 -30.01 1.77 4.89
CA GLN A 593 -29.26 0.51 4.93
C GLN A 593 -28.61 0.19 3.58
N ARG A 594 -29.35 0.30 2.46
CA ARG A 594 -28.78 0.14 1.11
C ARG A 594 -27.64 1.12 0.86
N GLY A 595 -27.80 2.38 1.28
CA GLY A 595 -26.75 3.40 1.21
C GLY A 595 -25.51 3.04 2.03
N LEU A 596 -25.68 2.55 3.27
CA LEU A 596 -24.60 2.10 4.14
C LEU A 596 -23.83 0.92 3.49
N MET A 597 -24.56 -0.07 2.96
CA MET A 597 -23.99 -1.24 2.27
C MET A 597 -23.17 -0.84 1.04
N ARG A 598 -23.71 0.05 0.22
CA ARG A 598 -23.06 0.56 -1.00
C ARG A 598 -21.78 1.32 -0.65
N GLN A 599 -21.87 2.27 0.28
CA GLN A 599 -20.74 3.14 0.60
C GLN A 599 -19.65 2.42 1.42
N SER A 600 -20.01 1.48 2.31
CA SER A 600 -19.01 0.74 3.10
C SER A 600 -18.04 -0.04 2.22
N LYS A 601 -18.53 -0.64 1.12
CA LYS A 601 -17.71 -1.34 0.12
C LYS A 601 -16.68 -0.43 -0.56
N TRP A 602 -17.00 0.86 -0.75
CA TRP A 602 -16.07 1.80 -1.36
C TRP A 602 -14.88 2.13 -0.45
N TYR A 603 -15.09 2.15 0.87
CA TYR A 603 -14.03 2.39 1.85
C TYR A 603 -13.26 1.11 2.21
N ASN A 604 -13.94 -0.03 2.20
CA ASN A 604 -13.33 -1.32 2.46
C ASN A 604 -14.03 -2.42 1.65
N GLU A 605 -13.31 -2.94 0.65
CA GLU A 605 -13.80 -3.98 -0.26
C GLU A 605 -14.10 -5.31 0.45
N ASP A 606 -13.52 -5.54 1.63
CA ASP A 606 -13.74 -6.76 2.40
C ASP A 606 -15.08 -6.76 3.14
N VAL A 607 -15.84 -5.65 3.10
CA VAL A 607 -17.15 -5.56 3.76
C VAL A 607 -18.19 -6.29 2.91
N GLU A 608 -18.67 -7.41 3.44
CA GLU A 608 -19.76 -8.19 2.87
C GLU A 608 -20.94 -8.20 3.86
N TRP A 609 -22.07 -7.66 3.40
CA TRP A 609 -23.28 -7.59 4.20
C TRP A 609 -24.16 -8.81 3.96
N ARG A 610 -24.63 -9.42 5.04
CA ARG A 610 -25.58 -10.53 5.02
C ARG A 610 -26.78 -10.25 5.91
N GLU A 611 -27.94 -10.78 5.54
CA GLU A 611 -29.12 -10.68 6.40
C GLU A 611 -28.97 -11.64 7.59
N TRP A 612 -29.46 -11.25 8.76
CA TRP A 612 -29.35 -12.01 10.01
C TRP A 612 -29.78 -13.48 9.91
N ARG A 613 -30.76 -13.82 9.05
CA ARG A 613 -31.28 -15.19 8.88
C ARG A 613 -30.48 -16.04 7.91
N GLU A 614 -29.62 -15.43 7.09
CA GLU A 614 -28.76 -16.13 6.13
C GLU A 614 -27.47 -16.66 6.79
N ILE A 615 -27.26 -16.34 8.08
CA ILE A 615 -26.01 -16.60 8.79
C ILE A 615 -26.21 -17.72 9.83
N ASP A 616 -25.27 -18.67 9.87
CA ASP A 616 -25.13 -19.57 11.01
C ASP A 616 -24.53 -18.81 12.21
N LEU A 617 -25.41 -18.29 13.06
CA LEU A 617 -25.00 -17.54 14.25
C LEU A 617 -24.24 -18.40 15.27
N ARG A 618 -24.51 -19.71 15.33
CA ARG A 618 -23.82 -20.60 16.30
C ARG A 618 -22.37 -20.76 15.91
N GLU A 619 -22.11 -20.98 14.63
CA GLU A 619 -20.74 -21.06 14.10
C GLU A 619 -19.99 -19.73 14.31
N LEU A 620 -20.61 -18.60 13.95
CA LEU A 620 -20.01 -17.28 14.13
C LEU A 620 -19.65 -16.98 15.59
N ILE A 621 -20.55 -17.27 16.53
CA ILE A 621 -20.31 -17.07 17.97
C ILE A 621 -19.16 -17.97 18.45
N LYS A 622 -19.12 -19.23 18.01
CA LYS A 622 -18.06 -20.18 18.35
C LYS A 622 -16.69 -19.70 17.88
N GLU A 623 -16.59 -19.15 16.67
CA GLU A 623 -15.35 -18.53 16.17
C GLU A 623 -14.91 -17.33 17.02
N ILE A 624 -15.84 -16.42 17.31
CA ILE A 624 -15.56 -15.23 18.12
C ILE A 624 -15.06 -15.63 19.51
N ASP A 625 -15.72 -16.58 20.16
CA ASP A 625 -15.37 -17.03 21.51
C ASP A 625 -14.02 -17.74 21.56
N ARG A 626 -13.74 -18.59 20.57
CA ARG A 626 -12.42 -19.23 20.41
C ARG A 626 -11.31 -18.19 20.31
N ASP A 627 -11.52 -17.13 19.53
CA ASP A 627 -10.55 -16.05 19.40
C ASP A 627 -10.39 -15.25 20.70
N ARG A 628 -11.48 -14.94 21.43
CA ARG A 628 -11.39 -14.26 22.73
C ARG A 628 -10.63 -15.09 23.76
N GLU A 629 -10.88 -16.39 23.81
CA GLU A 629 -10.17 -17.30 24.70
C GLU A 629 -8.68 -17.36 24.38
N ARG A 630 -8.31 -17.47 23.09
CA ARG A 630 -6.93 -17.40 22.62
C ARG A 630 -6.25 -16.10 23.04
N ILE A 631 -6.89 -14.96 22.80
CA ILE A 631 -6.34 -13.65 23.18
C ILE A 631 -6.12 -13.58 24.70
N ARG A 632 -7.08 -14.04 25.52
CA ARG A 632 -6.91 -14.08 27.00
C ARG A 632 -5.72 -14.94 27.41
N LYS A 633 -5.61 -16.15 26.87
CA LYS A 633 -4.50 -17.06 27.15
C LYS A 633 -3.15 -16.45 26.73
N ILE A 634 -3.08 -15.77 25.57
CA ILE A 634 -1.88 -15.06 25.12
C ILE A 634 -1.54 -13.90 26.08
N LEU A 635 -2.52 -13.07 26.46
CA LEU A 635 -2.30 -11.96 27.39
C LEU A 635 -1.85 -12.42 28.78
N LYS A 636 -2.30 -13.60 29.22
CA LYS A 636 -1.87 -14.24 30.48
C LYS A 636 -0.55 -15.01 30.36
N GLY A 637 -0.02 -15.22 29.16
CA GLY A 637 1.18 -16.01 28.93
C GLY A 637 0.98 -17.53 29.06
N GLU A 638 -0.27 -18.01 29.03
CA GLU A 638 -0.65 -19.42 29.23
C GLU A 638 -0.65 -20.26 27.94
N LEU A 639 -0.56 -19.61 26.77
CA LEU A 639 -0.50 -20.29 25.46
C LEU A 639 0.95 -20.51 25.02
N GLU A 640 1.52 -21.65 25.39
CA GLU A 640 2.68 -22.25 24.72
C GLU A 640 2.20 -23.08 23.50
N GLU A 641 1.56 -22.47 22.50
CA GLU A 641 1.44 -23.17 21.20
C GLU A 641 2.82 -23.14 20.53
N VAL A 642 3.58 -24.22 20.74
CA VAL A 642 4.79 -24.53 20.00
C VAL A 642 4.46 -24.54 18.51
N GLY A 643 4.85 -23.50 17.77
CA GLY A 643 4.95 -23.52 16.31
C GLY A 643 4.06 -22.56 15.52
N VAL A 644 3.11 -21.82 16.11
CA VAL A 644 2.33 -20.83 15.35
C VAL A 644 2.96 -19.45 15.50
N GLU A 645 3.69 -19.02 14.46
CA GLU A 645 4.28 -17.69 14.44
C GLU A 645 3.17 -16.64 14.21
N PRO A 646 2.92 -15.74 15.18
CA PRO A 646 1.77 -14.83 15.13
C PRO A 646 1.76 -13.91 13.92
N VAL A 647 2.96 -13.47 13.50
CA VAL A 647 3.20 -12.58 12.37
C VAL A 647 4.58 -12.91 11.81
N LYS A 648 4.66 -13.27 10.52
CA LYS A 648 5.94 -13.50 9.81
C LYS A 648 6.42 -12.20 9.16
N THR A 649 7.71 -11.89 9.26
CA THR A 649 8.30 -10.76 8.55
C THR A 649 8.71 -11.18 7.14
N ALA A 650 8.32 -10.38 6.15
CA ALA A 650 8.68 -10.67 4.76
C ALA A 650 9.08 -9.41 3.98
N LEU A 651 10.11 -9.54 3.15
CA LEU A 651 10.51 -8.55 2.16
C LEU A 651 9.77 -8.85 0.85
N LEU A 652 8.91 -7.95 0.37
CA LEU A 652 8.29 -8.04 -0.95
C LEU A 652 9.05 -7.16 -1.95
N VAL A 653 9.72 -7.78 -2.92
CA VAL A 653 10.38 -7.07 -4.02
C VAL A 653 9.48 -7.06 -5.24
N VAL A 654 9.14 -5.87 -5.74
CA VAL A 654 8.36 -5.69 -6.96
C VAL A 654 9.20 -4.94 -8.00
N GLU A 655 8.80 -4.90 -9.27
CA GLU A 655 9.63 -4.24 -10.29
C GLU A 655 9.58 -2.70 -10.21
N SER A 656 8.43 -2.11 -9.85
CA SER A 656 8.17 -0.68 -10.06
C SER A 656 7.78 0.07 -8.78
N PRO A 657 8.22 1.33 -8.61
CA PRO A 657 7.90 2.12 -7.43
C PRO A 657 6.40 2.39 -7.24
N ASN A 658 5.65 2.53 -8.34
CA ASN A 658 4.21 2.72 -8.29
C ASN A 658 3.52 1.48 -7.70
N LYS A 659 3.89 0.29 -8.18
CA LYS A 659 3.36 -0.99 -7.67
C LYS A 659 3.65 -1.14 -6.17
N ALA A 660 4.88 -0.87 -5.73
CA ALA A 660 5.26 -0.91 -4.31
C ALA A 660 4.40 0.03 -3.45
N ARG A 661 4.17 1.26 -3.95
CA ARG A 661 3.36 2.27 -3.26
C ARG A 661 1.87 1.94 -3.29
N THR A 662 1.36 1.35 -4.36
CA THR A 662 -0.04 0.93 -4.47
C THR A 662 -0.33 -0.20 -3.47
N ILE A 663 0.49 -1.27 -3.49
CA ILE A 663 0.32 -2.43 -2.61
C ILE A 663 0.41 -2.02 -1.14
N SER A 664 1.39 -1.20 -0.77
CA SER A 664 1.55 -0.76 0.62
C SER A 664 0.35 0.02 1.17
N ASN A 665 -0.37 0.75 0.31
CA ASN A 665 -1.56 1.52 0.71
C ASN A 665 -2.83 0.67 0.89
N PHE A 666 -2.88 -0.57 0.40
CA PHE A 666 -4.04 -1.46 0.58
C PHE A 666 -4.30 -1.82 2.04
N PHE A 667 -3.24 -1.87 2.84
CA PHE A 667 -3.29 -2.27 4.24
C PHE A 667 -3.16 -1.05 5.17
N GLY A 668 -3.63 0.12 4.73
CA GLY A 668 -3.55 1.37 5.48
C GLY A 668 -2.35 2.23 5.09
N ARG A 669 -2.00 3.21 5.94
CA ARG A 669 -0.88 4.11 5.65
C ARG A 669 0.44 3.44 6.05
N PRO A 670 1.35 3.16 5.11
CA PRO A 670 2.59 2.48 5.43
C PRO A 670 3.52 3.36 6.27
N SER A 671 4.36 2.71 7.07
CA SER A 671 5.61 3.30 7.58
C SER A 671 6.59 3.39 6.41
N ILE A 672 7.44 4.43 6.37
CA ILE A 672 8.37 4.64 5.26
C ILE A 672 9.78 4.62 5.80
N ARG A 673 10.63 3.72 5.28
CA ARG A 673 12.07 3.76 5.49
C ARG A 673 12.78 4.27 4.24
N ARG A 674 13.86 5.02 4.45
CA ARG A 674 14.74 5.52 3.40
C ARG A 674 16.13 4.94 3.58
N MET A 675 16.59 4.25 2.55
CA MET A 675 17.90 3.61 2.50
C MET A 675 18.63 4.16 1.28
N GLY A 676 19.48 5.16 1.51
CA GLY A 676 20.03 5.98 0.42
C GLY A 676 18.93 6.70 -0.37
N ASN A 677 18.89 6.46 -1.68
CA ASN A 677 17.88 7.02 -2.58
C ASN A 677 16.60 6.17 -2.68
N TYR A 678 16.57 5.00 -2.04
CA TYR A 678 15.48 4.04 -2.16
C TYR A 678 14.47 4.19 -1.04
N VAL A 679 13.21 3.94 -1.38
CA VAL A 679 12.07 4.04 -0.46
C VAL A 679 11.53 2.64 -0.22
N VAL A 680 11.45 2.26 1.05
CA VAL A 680 10.88 0.98 1.50
C VAL A 680 9.59 1.29 2.24
N TYR A 681 8.50 0.67 1.80
CA TYR A 681 7.20 0.83 2.43
C TYR A 681 6.94 -0.35 3.36
N GLU A 682 6.68 -0.08 4.63
CA GLU A 682 6.37 -1.10 5.63
C GLU A 682 4.89 -1.09 5.96
N THR A 683 4.22 -2.24 5.82
CA THR A 683 2.80 -2.39 6.09
C THR A 683 2.51 -3.74 6.77
N SER A 684 1.35 -3.88 7.40
CA SER A 684 0.94 -5.15 8.03
C SER A 684 -0.33 -5.68 7.38
N THR A 685 -0.32 -6.93 6.96
CA THR A 685 -1.48 -7.60 6.35
C THR A 685 -2.35 -8.35 7.36
N GLY A 686 -1.92 -8.39 8.64
CA GLY A 686 -2.45 -9.30 9.65
C GLY A 686 -1.46 -10.43 9.94
N ASN A 687 -1.20 -11.28 8.95
CA ASN A 687 -0.32 -12.45 9.09
C ASN A 687 1.14 -12.15 8.71
N TYR A 688 1.37 -11.09 7.92
CA TYR A 688 2.70 -10.64 7.54
C TYR A 688 2.96 -9.20 7.97
N MET A 689 4.20 -8.90 8.35
CA MET A 689 4.77 -7.56 8.25
C MET A 689 5.59 -7.49 6.98
N LEU A 690 5.09 -6.75 6.00
CA LEU A 690 5.72 -6.60 4.70
C LEU A 690 6.60 -5.36 4.67
N SER A 691 7.87 -5.53 4.31
CA SER A 691 8.71 -4.46 3.78
C SER A 691 8.66 -4.54 2.26
N ILE A 692 8.16 -3.52 1.57
CA ILE A 692 7.94 -3.52 0.13
C ILE A 692 8.93 -2.56 -0.53
N ILE A 693 9.73 -3.06 -1.47
CA ILE A 693 10.72 -2.28 -2.23
C ILE A 693 10.57 -2.56 -3.73
N ALA A 694 10.88 -1.56 -4.56
CA ALA A 694 10.96 -1.71 -6.00
C ALA A 694 12.41 -1.94 -6.46
N SER A 695 12.63 -2.91 -7.34
CA SER A 695 13.93 -3.09 -8.03
C SER A 695 14.23 -1.97 -9.02
N GLY A 696 13.19 -1.33 -9.58
CA GLY A 696 13.33 -0.31 -10.62
C GLY A 696 13.38 -0.88 -12.04
N GLY A 697 12.97 -2.13 -12.24
CA GLY A 697 13.07 -2.88 -13.49
C GLY A 697 14.17 -3.93 -13.43
N HIS A 698 14.82 -4.19 -14.58
CA HIS A 698 16.00 -5.05 -14.67
C HIS A 698 17.14 -4.51 -13.81
N VAL A 699 17.81 -5.43 -13.12
CA VAL A 699 18.99 -5.15 -12.28
C VAL A 699 20.29 -5.62 -12.94
N PHE A 700 20.21 -6.55 -13.89
CA PHE A 700 21.33 -7.01 -14.70
C PHE A 700 20.96 -7.03 -16.17
N ASP A 701 21.97 -6.91 -17.02
CA ASP A 701 21.87 -7.26 -18.44
C ASP A 701 23.21 -7.83 -18.94
N LEU A 702 23.21 -8.45 -20.11
CA LEU A 702 24.38 -9.10 -20.68
C LEU A 702 25.50 -8.07 -20.90
N VAL A 703 26.71 -8.42 -20.47
CA VAL A 703 27.94 -7.69 -20.87
C VAL A 703 28.10 -7.73 -22.39
N THR A 704 28.85 -6.82 -22.97
CA THR A 704 28.99 -6.73 -24.44
C THR A 704 30.37 -7.16 -24.94
N LYS A 705 31.40 -7.09 -24.09
CA LYS A 705 32.80 -7.28 -24.51
C LYS A 705 33.37 -8.69 -24.30
N GLU A 706 32.72 -9.53 -23.49
CA GLU A 706 33.25 -10.85 -23.12
C GLU A 706 32.54 -11.99 -23.86
N GLY A 707 33.27 -13.07 -24.14
CA GLY A 707 32.76 -14.20 -24.93
C GLY A 707 32.22 -13.77 -26.30
N PHE A 708 31.25 -14.49 -26.82
CA PHE A 708 30.51 -14.08 -28.02
C PHE A 708 29.34 -13.18 -27.62
N HIS A 709 29.58 -11.86 -27.64
CA HIS A 709 28.62 -10.80 -27.29
C HIS A 709 27.97 -10.93 -25.90
N GLY A 710 28.75 -11.40 -24.92
CA GLY A 710 28.31 -11.61 -23.54
C GLY A 710 28.04 -13.06 -23.15
N VAL A 711 28.34 -14.02 -24.03
CA VAL A 711 28.07 -15.46 -23.79
C VAL A 711 29.33 -16.28 -23.99
N ILE A 712 29.71 -17.05 -22.97
CA ILE A 712 30.81 -18.02 -23.07
C ILE A 712 30.26 -19.35 -23.58
N SER A 713 30.91 -19.93 -24.59
CA SER A 713 30.64 -21.30 -25.04
C SER A 713 31.61 -22.29 -24.38
N SER A 714 31.08 -23.39 -23.84
CA SER A 714 31.85 -24.60 -23.55
C SER A 714 31.42 -25.73 -24.47
N ASP A 715 32.14 -26.86 -24.47
CA ASP A 715 31.83 -28.03 -25.32
C ASP A 715 30.43 -28.62 -25.12
N SER A 716 29.72 -28.25 -24.04
CA SER A 716 28.41 -28.79 -23.67
C SER A 716 27.32 -27.75 -23.35
N ALA A 717 27.64 -26.45 -23.27
CA ALA A 717 26.66 -25.43 -22.86
C ALA A 717 27.07 -23.99 -23.22
N PHE A 718 26.09 -23.07 -23.14
CA PHE A 718 26.27 -21.63 -23.26
C PHE A 718 26.01 -20.95 -21.93
N TYR A 719 26.93 -20.09 -21.49
CA TYR A 719 26.86 -19.39 -20.23
C TYR A 719 26.85 -17.87 -20.45
N PRO A 720 25.68 -17.21 -20.36
CA PRO A 720 25.60 -15.76 -20.33
C PRO A 720 26.34 -15.16 -19.13
N ILE A 721 26.99 -14.02 -19.36
CA ILE A 721 27.64 -13.20 -18.32
C ILE A 721 26.85 -11.91 -18.14
N TYR A 722 26.43 -11.67 -16.91
CA TYR A 722 25.62 -10.52 -16.50
C TYR A 722 26.42 -9.55 -15.63
N ASP A 723 26.25 -8.25 -15.85
CA ASP A 723 26.66 -7.19 -14.92
C ASP A 723 25.50 -6.23 -14.66
N SER A 724 25.58 -5.55 -13.53
CA SER A 724 24.71 -4.48 -13.09
C SER A 724 24.54 -3.40 -14.17
N ILE A 725 23.28 -3.05 -14.41
CA ILE A 725 22.90 -1.98 -15.34
C ILE A 725 23.26 -0.63 -14.72
N LYS A 726 23.97 0.19 -15.51
CA LYS A 726 24.36 1.56 -15.20
C LYS A 726 23.59 2.48 -16.13
N LYS A 727 22.99 3.55 -15.58
CA LYS A 727 22.12 4.47 -16.33
C LYS A 727 22.48 5.92 -16.06
N CYS A 728 22.62 6.72 -17.11
CA CYS A 728 22.67 8.17 -16.99
C CYS A 728 21.24 8.75 -17.00
N PRO A 729 20.76 9.39 -15.92
CA PRO A 729 19.40 9.94 -15.87
C PRO A 729 19.17 11.12 -16.83
N GLU A 730 20.24 11.81 -17.22
CA GLU A 730 20.19 13.00 -18.07
C GLU A 730 20.03 12.64 -19.55
N THR A 731 20.80 11.65 -20.03
CA THR A 731 20.74 11.19 -21.44
C THR A 731 19.78 10.02 -21.64
N GLY A 732 19.51 9.25 -20.59
CA GLY A 732 18.77 7.99 -20.67
C GLY A 732 19.60 6.80 -21.13
N GLU A 733 20.88 7.00 -21.46
CA GLU A 733 21.82 5.96 -21.89
C GLU A 733 22.01 4.88 -20.81
N GLN A 734 22.12 3.63 -21.25
CA GLN A 734 22.32 2.46 -20.40
C GLN A 734 23.48 1.62 -20.91
N PHE A 735 24.30 1.14 -19.99
CA PHE A 735 25.45 0.28 -20.28
C PHE A 735 25.68 -0.73 -19.17
N THR A 736 26.32 -1.85 -19.51
CA THR A 736 26.56 -2.98 -18.60
C THR A 736 28.03 -3.20 -18.30
N ASP A 737 28.93 -3.08 -19.28
CA ASP A 737 30.35 -3.31 -19.07
C ASP A 737 30.94 -2.38 -17.98
N GLU A 738 32.03 -2.81 -17.34
CA GLU A 738 32.70 -2.01 -16.32
C GLU A 738 33.22 -0.70 -16.92
N VAL A 739 32.84 0.40 -16.27
CA VAL A 739 33.28 1.77 -16.55
C VAL A 739 33.67 2.39 -15.21
N ASP A 740 34.81 3.08 -15.16
CA ASP A 740 35.15 3.91 -14.01
C ASP A 740 34.15 5.07 -13.94
N ILE A 741 33.24 4.99 -12.96
CA ILE A 741 32.18 5.98 -12.78
C ILE A 741 32.80 7.34 -12.41
N GLU A 742 33.90 7.38 -11.66
CA GLU A 742 34.54 8.65 -11.31
C GLU A 742 35.16 9.32 -12.54
N GLU A 743 35.79 8.54 -13.42
CA GLU A 743 36.32 9.01 -14.69
C GLU A 743 35.20 9.51 -15.61
N TYR A 744 34.14 8.71 -15.80
CA TYR A 744 32.98 9.11 -16.61
C TYR A 744 32.34 10.41 -16.11
N VAL A 745 32.18 10.55 -14.79
CA VAL A 745 31.64 11.77 -14.17
C VAL A 745 32.60 12.95 -14.35
N LYS A 746 33.92 12.73 -14.23
CA LYS A 746 34.93 13.79 -14.46
C LYS A 746 34.93 14.29 -15.91
N GLU A 747 34.85 13.37 -16.87
CA GLU A 747 34.89 13.71 -18.30
C GLU A 747 33.60 14.35 -18.79
N THR A 748 32.45 13.83 -18.35
CA THR A 748 31.14 14.25 -18.89
C THR A 748 30.40 15.24 -17.99
N GLY A 749 30.77 15.34 -16.72
CA GLY A 749 30.02 16.06 -15.69
C GLY A 749 28.68 15.39 -15.30
N ARG A 750 28.33 14.24 -15.89
CA ARG A 750 27.00 13.62 -15.78
C ARG A 750 26.96 12.56 -14.70
N LYS A 751 25.84 12.49 -13.98
CA LYS A 751 25.63 11.48 -12.94
C LYS A 751 25.26 10.12 -13.54
N VAL A 752 25.81 9.04 -12.96
CA VAL A 752 25.45 7.65 -13.26
C VAL A 752 24.74 7.02 -12.05
N LEU A 753 23.67 6.27 -12.30
CA LEU A 753 23.00 5.42 -11.32
C LEU A 753 23.32 3.96 -11.62
N ASP A 754 23.77 3.22 -10.61
CA ASP A 754 24.07 1.80 -10.71
C ASP A 754 23.01 0.98 -9.98
N SER A 755 22.41 0.02 -10.67
CA SER A 755 21.47 -0.96 -10.10
C SER A 755 22.09 -1.82 -8.99
N ARG A 756 23.41 -1.91 -8.91
CA ARG A 756 24.13 -2.49 -7.77
C ARG A 756 23.75 -1.83 -6.44
N ASP A 757 23.43 -0.54 -6.44
CA ASP A 757 23.01 0.16 -5.23
C ASP A 757 21.65 -0.32 -4.73
N VAL A 758 20.69 -0.60 -5.63
CA VAL A 758 19.38 -1.16 -5.21
C VAL A 758 19.56 -2.59 -4.71
N LEU A 759 20.43 -3.38 -5.33
CA LEU A 759 20.72 -4.75 -4.90
C LEU A 759 21.34 -4.78 -3.49
N LYS A 760 22.25 -3.86 -3.17
CA LYS A 760 22.79 -3.72 -1.80
C LYS A 760 21.68 -3.44 -0.79
N VAL A 761 20.73 -2.57 -1.12
CA VAL A 761 19.58 -2.28 -0.24
C VAL A 761 18.66 -3.51 -0.09
N ILE A 762 18.37 -4.23 -1.18
CA ILE A 762 17.56 -5.44 -1.14
C ILE A 762 18.25 -6.52 -0.30
N ARG A 763 19.57 -6.72 -0.43
CA ARG A 763 20.36 -7.64 0.42
C ARG A 763 20.25 -7.27 1.89
N ASP A 764 20.48 -6.01 2.21
CA ASP A 764 20.45 -5.51 3.58
C ASP A 764 19.06 -5.68 4.24
N LEU A 765 17.99 -5.51 3.46
CA LEU A 765 16.61 -5.84 3.87
C LEU A 765 16.37 -7.35 3.98
N ALA A 766 16.90 -8.15 3.05
CA ALA A 766 16.73 -9.60 3.04
C ALA A 766 17.35 -10.26 4.28
N GLU A 767 18.48 -9.75 4.76
CA GLU A 767 19.09 -10.18 6.03
C GLU A 767 18.20 -9.87 7.25
N GLU A 768 17.48 -8.75 7.23
CA GLU A 768 16.57 -8.33 8.32
C GLU A 768 15.33 -9.24 8.43
N MET A 769 14.86 -9.81 7.31
CA MET A 769 13.59 -10.55 7.22
C MET A 769 13.78 -12.07 7.32
N ASP A 770 12.71 -12.78 7.64
CA ASP A 770 12.72 -14.24 7.65
C ASP A 770 12.34 -14.85 6.29
N LEU A 771 11.55 -14.12 5.50
CA LEU A 771 11.10 -14.52 4.16
C LEU A 771 11.34 -13.41 3.15
N VAL A 772 11.80 -13.76 1.95
CA VAL A 772 11.79 -12.85 0.80
C VAL A 772 10.77 -13.34 -0.22
N LEU A 773 9.93 -12.44 -0.67
CA LEU A 773 8.87 -12.62 -1.66
C LEU A 773 9.21 -11.81 -2.90
N ILE A 774 9.31 -12.48 -4.04
CA ILE A 774 9.45 -11.86 -5.34
C ILE A 774 8.05 -11.69 -5.94
N GLY A 775 7.64 -10.46 -6.21
CA GLY A 775 6.32 -10.08 -6.74
C GLY A 775 6.43 -9.24 -8.01
N THR A 776 7.26 -9.68 -8.94
CA THR A 776 7.40 -9.12 -10.29
C THR A 776 6.21 -9.49 -11.17
N ASP A 777 6.10 -8.87 -12.35
CA ASP A 777 5.05 -9.18 -13.33
C ASP A 777 4.95 -10.68 -13.67
N PRO A 778 3.74 -11.19 -13.96
CA PRO A 778 3.50 -12.60 -14.25
C PRO A 778 3.84 -12.93 -15.71
N ASP A 779 5.05 -12.60 -16.19
CA ASP A 779 5.53 -12.93 -17.52
C ASP A 779 6.99 -13.43 -17.48
N THR A 780 7.54 -13.87 -18.61
CA THR A 780 8.94 -14.37 -18.67
C THR A 780 9.96 -13.29 -18.28
N GLU A 781 9.66 -12.03 -18.57
CA GLU A 781 10.53 -10.89 -18.22
C GLU A 781 10.55 -10.67 -16.70
N GLY A 782 9.37 -10.63 -16.07
CA GLY A 782 9.20 -10.53 -14.63
C GLY A 782 9.80 -11.72 -13.89
N GLU A 783 9.68 -12.94 -14.43
CA GLU A 783 10.30 -14.13 -13.83
C GLU A 783 11.84 -14.03 -13.86
N LYS A 784 12.44 -13.54 -14.96
CA LYS A 784 13.89 -13.27 -15.02
C LYS A 784 14.32 -12.21 -14.02
N ILE A 785 13.63 -11.06 -13.95
CA ILE A 785 13.96 -10.01 -12.96
C ILE A 785 13.89 -10.60 -11.54
N GLY A 786 12.88 -11.43 -11.30
CA GLY A 786 12.71 -12.15 -10.04
C GLY A 786 13.88 -13.08 -9.72
N TRP A 787 14.32 -13.87 -10.71
CA TRP A 787 15.46 -14.77 -10.61
C TRP A 787 16.77 -14.03 -10.33
N ASP A 788 17.03 -12.93 -11.04
CA ASP A 788 18.20 -12.09 -10.82
C ASP A 788 18.32 -11.57 -9.40
N VAL A 789 17.22 -11.03 -8.88
CA VAL A 789 17.15 -10.55 -7.50
C VAL A 789 17.35 -11.71 -6.54
N ALA A 790 16.64 -12.82 -6.75
CA ALA A 790 16.71 -13.99 -5.87
C ALA A 790 18.12 -14.58 -5.78
N VAL A 791 18.77 -14.82 -6.92
CA VAL A 791 20.15 -15.30 -7.00
C VAL A 791 21.09 -14.32 -6.29
N SER A 792 20.93 -13.02 -6.53
CA SER A 792 21.79 -11.98 -5.96
C SER A 792 21.70 -11.82 -4.44
N ILE A 793 20.62 -12.29 -3.83
CA ILE A 793 20.39 -12.19 -2.38
C ILE A 793 20.40 -13.54 -1.64
N ALA A 794 20.42 -14.66 -2.37
CA ALA A 794 20.38 -16.01 -1.80
C ALA A 794 21.43 -16.25 -0.68
N PRO A 795 22.68 -15.75 -0.76
CA PRO A 795 23.65 -15.90 0.33
C PRO A 795 23.23 -15.24 1.64
N TYR A 796 22.33 -14.27 1.61
CA TYR A 796 22.01 -13.36 2.72
C TYR A 796 20.67 -13.68 3.41
N THR A 797 19.88 -14.61 2.85
CA THR A 797 18.57 -14.99 3.40
C THR A 797 18.40 -16.51 3.43
N TYR A 798 17.39 -16.98 4.16
CA TYR A 798 17.11 -18.40 4.31
C TYR A 798 16.08 -18.91 3.31
N GLU A 799 15.03 -18.13 3.08
CA GLU A 799 13.87 -18.53 2.31
C GLU A 799 13.49 -17.44 1.29
N ILE A 800 13.43 -17.81 0.01
CA ILE A 800 12.98 -16.96 -1.08
C ILE A 800 11.81 -17.67 -1.77
N LYS A 801 10.71 -16.96 -1.98
CA LYS A 801 9.52 -17.44 -2.69
C LYS A 801 9.06 -16.43 -3.71
N ARG A 802 8.26 -16.89 -4.65
CA ARG A 802 7.64 -16.12 -5.72
C ARG A 802 6.13 -16.06 -5.47
N ILE A 803 5.57 -14.86 -5.56
CA ILE A 803 4.12 -14.62 -5.50
C ILE A 803 3.66 -14.09 -6.84
N GLU A 804 2.53 -14.57 -7.33
CA GLU A 804 2.01 -14.20 -8.64
C GLU A 804 0.62 -13.59 -8.51
N PHE A 805 0.40 -12.46 -9.20
CA PHE A 805 -0.89 -11.77 -9.22
C PHE A 805 -1.09 -11.10 -10.58
N HIS A 806 -2.28 -11.27 -11.16
CA HIS A 806 -2.65 -10.68 -12.47
C HIS A 806 -3.39 -9.35 -12.34
N GLU A 807 -3.60 -8.86 -11.11
CA GLU A 807 -4.14 -7.54 -10.84
C GLU A 807 -3.53 -7.01 -9.53
N VAL A 808 -3.27 -5.70 -9.47
CA VAL A 808 -2.75 -5.06 -8.26
C VAL A 808 -3.95 -4.67 -7.39
N THR A 809 -4.56 -5.62 -6.71
CA THR A 809 -5.70 -5.41 -5.78
C THR A 809 -5.39 -6.02 -4.41
N LYS A 810 -6.04 -5.54 -3.34
CA LYS A 810 -5.85 -6.09 -2.00
C LYS A 810 -6.12 -7.60 -1.97
N ARG A 811 -7.23 -8.01 -2.59
CA ARG A 811 -7.65 -9.42 -2.69
C ARG A 811 -6.61 -10.28 -3.41
N ALA A 812 -6.10 -9.82 -4.57
CA ALA A 812 -5.10 -10.55 -5.33
C ALA A 812 -3.78 -10.70 -4.55
N ILE A 813 -3.32 -9.63 -3.89
CA ILE A 813 -2.09 -9.68 -3.06
C ILE A 813 -2.27 -10.64 -1.87
N VAL A 814 -3.40 -10.60 -1.16
CA VAL A 814 -3.66 -11.54 -0.06
C VAL A 814 -3.72 -12.98 -0.57
N SER A 815 -4.39 -13.22 -1.71
CA SER A 815 -4.42 -14.55 -2.35
C SER A 815 -3.02 -15.02 -2.73
N ALA A 816 -2.18 -14.15 -3.29
CA ALA A 816 -0.82 -14.47 -3.70
C ALA A 816 0.10 -14.78 -2.49
N LEU A 817 -0.08 -14.09 -1.36
CA LEU A 817 0.63 -14.37 -0.11
C LEU A 817 0.28 -15.75 0.47
N ASN A 818 -0.91 -16.28 0.19
CA ASN A 818 -1.34 -17.60 0.63
C ASN A 818 -0.95 -18.73 -0.35
N ASN A 819 -0.51 -18.38 -1.57
CA ASN A 819 -0.16 -19.33 -2.63
C ASN A 819 1.29 -19.07 -3.10
N LEU A 820 2.24 -19.32 -2.21
CA LEU A 820 3.66 -19.15 -2.49
C LEU A 820 4.15 -20.26 -3.44
N ARG A 821 4.90 -19.90 -4.48
CA ARG A 821 5.60 -20.85 -5.35
C ARG A 821 7.10 -20.57 -5.36
N ASP A 822 7.87 -21.46 -5.96
CA ASP A 822 9.27 -21.20 -6.31
C ASP A 822 9.36 -20.49 -7.67
N ILE A 823 10.54 -19.96 -7.98
CA ILE A 823 10.81 -19.37 -9.30
C ILE A 823 10.75 -20.47 -10.36
N ASP A 824 10.03 -20.21 -11.45
CA ASP A 824 9.92 -21.15 -12.56
C ASP A 824 11.14 -21.00 -13.47
N GLN A 825 12.04 -21.98 -13.38
CA GLN A 825 13.28 -21.99 -14.13
C GLN A 825 13.06 -22.04 -15.65
N LYS A 826 11.96 -22.64 -16.13
CA LYS A 826 11.68 -22.72 -17.57
C LYS A 826 11.35 -21.36 -18.16
N LEU A 827 10.64 -20.51 -17.41
CA LEU A 827 10.35 -19.13 -17.82
C LEU A 827 11.63 -18.27 -17.84
N VAL A 828 12.54 -18.51 -16.88
CA VAL A 828 13.87 -17.87 -16.85
C VAL A 828 14.69 -18.29 -18.07
N GLU A 829 14.80 -19.59 -18.34
CA GLU A 829 15.50 -20.13 -19.51
C GLU A 829 14.93 -19.58 -20.82
N ALA A 830 13.61 -19.52 -20.96
CA ALA A 830 12.95 -18.93 -22.13
C ALA A 830 13.33 -17.45 -22.32
N GLN A 831 13.42 -16.68 -21.23
CA GLN A 831 13.87 -15.29 -21.27
C GLN A 831 15.34 -15.18 -21.66
N ILE A 832 16.22 -16.02 -21.10
CA ILE A 832 17.66 -16.05 -21.40
C ILE A 832 17.87 -16.33 -22.88
N VAL A 833 17.24 -17.37 -23.42
CA VAL A 833 17.35 -17.74 -24.85
C VAL A 833 16.88 -16.59 -25.74
N ARG A 834 15.71 -16.01 -25.46
CA ARG A 834 15.20 -14.85 -26.20
C ARG A 834 16.18 -13.68 -26.17
N ARG A 835 16.77 -13.37 -25.01
CA ARG A 835 17.72 -12.26 -24.86
C ARG A 835 19.01 -12.50 -25.64
N ILE A 836 19.53 -13.72 -25.63
CA ILE A 836 20.72 -14.13 -26.40
C ILE A 836 20.44 -14.04 -27.90
N GLU A 837 19.30 -14.58 -28.36
CA GLU A 837 18.90 -14.54 -29.77
C GLU A 837 18.81 -13.09 -30.29
N ASP A 838 18.11 -12.22 -29.55
CA ASP A 838 17.97 -10.81 -29.91
C ASP A 838 19.33 -10.08 -29.88
N ARG A 839 20.23 -10.44 -28.96
CA ARG A 839 21.60 -9.89 -28.87
C ARG A 839 22.45 -10.31 -30.09
N TRP A 840 22.54 -11.61 -30.36
CA TRP A 840 23.39 -12.14 -31.43
C TRP A 840 22.91 -11.70 -32.81
N ILE A 841 21.64 -11.92 -33.14
CA ILE A 841 21.08 -11.53 -34.44
C ILE A 841 21.12 -10.00 -34.59
N GLY A 842 20.76 -9.28 -33.52
CA GLY A 842 20.71 -7.83 -33.55
C GLY A 842 22.09 -7.19 -33.80
N PHE A 843 23.10 -7.60 -33.03
CA PHE A 843 24.44 -7.03 -33.15
C PHE A 843 25.10 -7.39 -34.49
N GLU A 844 25.01 -8.65 -34.92
CA GLU A 844 25.63 -9.08 -36.17
C GLU A 844 25.00 -8.42 -37.40
N LEU A 845 23.67 -8.34 -37.46
CA LEU A 845 23.01 -7.65 -38.58
C LEU A 845 23.22 -6.13 -38.53
N SER A 846 23.24 -5.51 -37.34
CA SER A 846 23.47 -4.07 -37.23
C SER A 846 24.88 -3.69 -37.67
N LYS A 847 25.91 -4.48 -37.32
CA LYS A 847 27.28 -4.29 -37.82
C LYS A 847 27.35 -4.28 -39.34
N LYS A 848 26.67 -5.22 -40.00
CA LYS A 848 26.58 -5.24 -41.47
C LYS A 848 25.93 -3.98 -42.04
N LEU A 849 24.90 -3.45 -41.38
CA LEU A 849 24.30 -2.17 -41.78
C LEU A 849 25.29 -1.01 -41.59
N TRP A 850 26.08 -1.01 -40.52
CA TRP A 850 27.08 0.04 -40.27
C TRP A 850 28.20 0.01 -41.31
N GLU A 851 28.62 -1.17 -41.75
CA GLU A 851 29.61 -1.34 -42.82
C GLU A 851 29.07 -0.83 -44.17
N ILE A 852 27.81 -1.12 -44.48
CA ILE A 852 27.21 -0.75 -45.79
C ILE A 852 26.81 0.72 -45.85
N PHE A 853 26.25 1.27 -44.77
CA PHE A 853 25.65 2.60 -44.74
C PHE A 853 26.46 3.63 -43.94
N GLU A 854 27.60 3.24 -43.39
CA GLU A 854 28.50 4.08 -42.57
C GLU A 854 27.80 4.78 -41.38
N ASN A 855 26.70 4.21 -40.89
CA ASN A 855 25.88 4.81 -39.83
C ASN A 855 25.67 3.85 -38.65
N ARG A 856 26.40 4.12 -37.56
CA ARG A 856 26.35 3.34 -36.30
C ARG A 856 25.03 3.45 -35.51
N GLY A 857 24.14 4.36 -35.93
CA GLY A 857 22.79 4.50 -35.35
C GLY A 857 21.76 3.55 -35.93
N LEU A 858 22.08 2.81 -37.00
CA LEU A 858 21.17 1.84 -37.60
C LEU A 858 21.08 0.57 -36.75
N SER A 859 19.89 -0.02 -36.68
CA SER A 859 19.69 -1.30 -36.02
C SER A 859 18.95 -2.27 -36.93
N ALA A 860 19.35 -3.53 -36.87
CA ALA A 860 18.64 -4.66 -37.45
C ALA A 860 18.32 -5.66 -36.34
N GLY A 861 17.26 -6.43 -36.53
CA GLY A 861 16.83 -7.40 -35.53
C GLY A 861 15.77 -8.34 -36.08
N ARG A 862 15.62 -9.48 -35.40
CA ARG A 862 14.79 -10.60 -35.85
C ARG A 862 13.33 -10.22 -36.12
N VAL A 863 12.75 -9.28 -35.36
CA VAL A 863 11.35 -8.85 -35.53
C VAL A 863 11.23 -7.53 -36.30
N GLN A 864 12.06 -6.53 -36.00
CA GLN A 864 11.95 -5.21 -36.63
C GLN A 864 12.23 -5.25 -38.15
N THR A 865 13.19 -6.08 -38.58
CA THR A 865 13.58 -6.17 -39.99
C THR A 865 12.46 -6.77 -40.85
N PRO A 866 11.83 -7.92 -40.50
CA PRO A 866 10.66 -8.42 -41.22
C PRO A 866 9.47 -7.46 -41.23
N VAL A 867 9.17 -6.79 -40.11
CA VAL A 867 8.05 -5.85 -40.02
C VAL A 867 8.26 -4.64 -40.94
N LEU A 868 9.47 -4.08 -40.99
CA LEU A 868 9.81 -3.04 -41.95
C LEU A 868 9.63 -3.53 -43.39
N GLY A 869 10.05 -4.77 -43.68
CA GLY A 869 9.80 -5.42 -44.96
C GLY A 869 8.31 -5.52 -45.31
N TRP A 870 7.44 -5.85 -44.35
CA TRP A 870 5.99 -5.88 -44.55
C TRP A 870 5.42 -4.49 -44.87
N ILE A 871 5.91 -3.45 -44.20
CA ILE A 871 5.50 -2.06 -44.46
C ILE A 871 5.86 -1.65 -45.88
N ILE A 872 7.09 -1.95 -46.33
CA ILE A 872 7.56 -1.65 -47.69
C ILE A 872 6.69 -2.38 -48.72
N ARG A 873 6.50 -3.70 -48.57
CA ARG A 873 5.65 -4.48 -49.48
C ARG A 873 4.21 -3.97 -49.51
N ARG A 874 3.64 -3.65 -48.35
CA ARG A 874 2.28 -3.09 -48.27
C ARG A 874 2.18 -1.73 -48.96
N PHE A 875 3.22 -0.91 -48.89
CA PHE A 875 3.26 0.36 -49.60
C PHE A 875 3.31 0.18 -51.12
N GLU A 876 4.08 -0.78 -51.61
CA GLU A 876 4.13 -1.15 -53.04
C GLU A 876 2.78 -1.73 -53.52
N GLU A 877 2.20 -2.67 -52.77
CA GLU A 877 0.85 -3.20 -53.00
C GLU A 877 -0.18 -2.07 -53.07
N HIS A 878 -0.12 -1.10 -52.14
CA HIS A 878 -1.02 0.05 -52.12
C HIS A 878 -0.84 0.94 -53.36
N ARG A 879 0.40 1.17 -53.81
CA ARG A 879 0.70 1.96 -55.01
C ARG A 879 0.16 1.28 -56.27
N ASN A 880 0.30 -0.04 -56.36
CA ASN A 880 -0.10 -0.85 -57.52
C ASN A 880 -1.62 -1.15 -57.53
N SER A 881 -2.29 -1.14 -56.38
CA SER A 881 -3.73 -1.40 -56.24
C SER A 881 -4.62 -0.16 -56.42
N ARG A 882 -4.08 0.95 -56.93
CA ARG A 882 -4.88 2.16 -57.22
C ARG A 882 -5.91 1.85 -58.31
N LYS A 883 -7.18 1.95 -57.96
CA LYS A 883 -8.32 1.74 -58.87
C LYS A 883 -9.22 2.97 -58.89
N SER A 884 -9.71 3.31 -60.07
CA SER A 884 -10.74 4.33 -60.23
C SER A 884 -12.07 3.79 -59.68
N VAL A 885 -12.73 4.58 -58.83
CA VAL A 885 -14.04 4.26 -58.25
C VAL A 885 -15.04 5.37 -58.58
N ILE A 886 -16.28 5.00 -58.86
CA ILE A 886 -17.36 5.95 -59.10
C ILE A 886 -18.36 5.86 -57.94
N PHE A 887 -18.71 7.01 -57.36
CA PHE A 887 -19.80 7.11 -56.41
C PHE A 887 -21.06 7.61 -57.12
N VAL A 888 -22.11 6.80 -57.13
CA VAL A 888 -23.41 7.16 -57.71
C VAL A 888 -24.39 7.39 -56.57
N THR A 889 -25.03 8.56 -56.55
CA THR A 889 -26.16 8.82 -55.65
C THR A 889 -27.45 8.60 -56.43
N LEU A 890 -28.24 7.63 -55.99
CA LEU A 890 -29.54 7.31 -56.59
C LEU A 890 -30.59 8.39 -56.23
N SER A 891 -31.70 8.42 -56.97
CA SER A 891 -32.80 9.37 -56.73
C SER A 891 -33.44 9.25 -55.34
N ASN A 892 -33.34 8.09 -54.69
CA ASN A 892 -33.80 7.86 -53.31
C ASN A 892 -32.74 8.23 -52.24
N GLY A 893 -31.62 8.84 -52.62
CA GLY A 893 -30.55 9.26 -51.72
C GLY A 893 -29.54 8.17 -51.36
N LEU A 894 -29.73 6.91 -51.78
CA LEU A 894 -28.75 5.84 -51.54
C LEU A 894 -27.47 6.09 -52.35
N ARG A 895 -26.32 5.92 -51.70
CA ARG A 895 -25.00 6.10 -52.32
C ARG A 895 -24.36 4.75 -52.63
N LEU A 896 -24.18 4.45 -53.91
CA LEU A 896 -23.50 3.25 -54.40
C LEU A 896 -22.03 3.55 -54.68
N LYS A 897 -21.15 2.62 -54.28
CA LYS A 897 -19.72 2.63 -54.65
C LYS A 897 -19.49 1.57 -55.73
N LEU A 898 -19.29 2.01 -56.97
CA LEU A 898 -18.92 1.14 -58.08
C LEU A 898 -17.39 1.02 -58.14
N GLN A 899 -16.91 -0.22 -58.13
CA GLN A 899 -15.49 -0.60 -58.13
C GLN A 899 -15.25 -1.59 -59.28
N ASP A 900 -14.00 -1.72 -59.73
CA ASP A 900 -13.60 -2.71 -60.77
C ASP A 900 -14.33 -2.55 -62.12
N LEU A 901 -14.57 -1.30 -62.53
CA LEU A 901 -15.18 -0.98 -63.83
C LEU A 901 -14.22 -1.36 -64.97
N LYS A 902 -14.74 -2.08 -65.97
CA LYS A 902 -13.99 -2.40 -67.21
C LYS A 902 -13.95 -1.15 -68.10
N GLY A 903 -12.74 -0.68 -68.45
CA GLY A 903 -12.53 0.48 -69.33
C GLY A 903 -12.03 1.74 -68.62
N GLU A 904 -11.74 2.80 -69.38
CA GLU A 904 -11.33 4.09 -68.82
C GLU A 904 -12.51 4.80 -68.14
N VAL A 905 -12.33 5.17 -66.86
CA VAL A 905 -13.29 5.98 -66.12
C VAL A 905 -13.17 7.43 -66.60
N GLY A 906 -13.98 7.79 -67.60
CA GLY A 906 -14.01 9.11 -68.22
C GLY A 906 -15.31 9.91 -67.98
N LYS A 907 -15.35 11.15 -68.49
CA LYS A 907 -16.53 12.03 -68.40
C LYS A 907 -17.77 11.45 -69.10
N GLU A 908 -17.60 10.59 -70.09
CA GLU A 908 -18.68 9.96 -70.86
C GLU A 908 -19.46 8.94 -70.02
N LEU A 909 -18.76 8.02 -69.36
CA LEU A 909 -19.37 7.05 -68.44
C LEU A 909 -20.15 7.76 -67.31
N VAL A 910 -19.66 8.90 -66.81
CA VAL A 910 -20.37 9.70 -65.81
C VAL A 910 -21.67 10.29 -66.37
N LYS A 911 -21.71 10.71 -67.64
CA LYS A 911 -22.94 11.19 -68.28
C LYS A 911 -23.94 10.06 -68.48
N GLU A 912 -23.49 8.88 -68.89
CA GLU A 912 -24.33 7.69 -69.07
C GLU A 912 -24.93 7.20 -67.74
N LEU A 913 -24.13 7.18 -66.67
CA LEU A 913 -24.60 6.79 -65.34
C LEU A 913 -25.66 7.76 -64.77
N LYS A 914 -25.63 9.05 -65.15
CA LYS A 914 -26.63 10.04 -64.71
C LYS A 914 -28.02 9.79 -65.30
N THR A 915 -28.12 9.18 -66.47
CA THR A 915 -29.39 8.87 -67.15
C THR A 915 -29.84 7.42 -66.94
N SER A 916 -28.97 6.58 -66.37
CA SER A 916 -29.21 5.16 -66.13
C SER A 916 -30.15 4.90 -64.94
N LYS A 917 -30.85 3.75 -64.97
CA LYS A 917 -31.72 3.28 -63.88
C LYS A 917 -31.08 2.08 -63.17
N CYS A 918 -31.08 2.10 -61.84
CA CYS A 918 -30.62 0.97 -61.02
C CYS A 918 -31.79 0.03 -60.72
N LYS A 919 -31.67 -1.26 -61.05
CA LYS A 919 -32.66 -2.29 -60.75
C LYS A 919 -32.15 -3.19 -59.62
N ILE A 920 -32.93 -3.33 -58.55
CA ILE A 920 -32.64 -4.27 -57.47
C ILE A 920 -33.04 -5.67 -57.95
N SER A 921 -32.08 -6.60 -57.99
CA SER A 921 -32.28 -7.98 -58.43
C SER A 921 -32.76 -8.91 -57.32
N LEU A 922 -32.39 -8.64 -56.06
CA LEU A 922 -32.75 -9.42 -54.89
C LEU A 922 -32.89 -8.50 -53.67
N LYS A 923 -33.96 -8.68 -52.91
CA LYS A 923 -34.14 -8.08 -51.58
C LYS A 923 -34.46 -9.21 -50.61
N GLU A 924 -33.61 -9.40 -49.61
CA GLU A 924 -33.76 -10.43 -48.57
C GLU A 924 -33.62 -9.77 -47.19
N GLU A 925 -34.42 -10.21 -46.22
CA GLU A 925 -34.37 -9.78 -44.83
C GLU A 925 -34.11 -11.00 -43.95
N LYS A 926 -33.10 -10.95 -43.07
CA LYS A 926 -32.73 -12.02 -42.13
C LYS A 926 -32.54 -11.45 -40.75
N GLU A 927 -33.09 -12.15 -39.77
CA GLU A 927 -32.80 -11.89 -38.35
C GLU A 927 -31.52 -12.63 -37.96
N VAL A 928 -30.50 -11.90 -37.50
CA VAL A 928 -29.20 -12.46 -37.11
C VAL A 928 -28.86 -11.99 -35.70
N THR A 929 -28.60 -12.95 -34.81
CA THR A 929 -28.08 -12.64 -33.48
C THR A 929 -26.59 -12.31 -33.57
N LEU A 930 -26.23 -11.07 -33.27
CA LEU A 930 -24.84 -10.62 -33.24
C LEU A 930 -24.29 -10.77 -31.82
N ASN A 931 -23.36 -11.70 -31.63
CA ASN A 931 -22.62 -11.80 -30.38
C ASN A 931 -21.69 -10.59 -30.23
N PRO A 932 -21.52 -10.07 -29.01
CA PRO A 932 -20.54 -9.02 -28.77
C PRO A 932 -19.13 -9.56 -28.98
N PRO A 933 -18.16 -8.66 -29.20
CA PRO A 933 -16.80 -9.08 -29.36
C PRO A 933 -16.16 -9.51 -28.01
N PRO A 934 -15.07 -10.32 -28.05
CA PRO A 934 -14.38 -10.77 -26.85
C PRO A 934 -13.79 -9.59 -26.05
N PRO A 935 -13.47 -9.80 -24.75
CA PRO A 935 -12.71 -8.82 -23.99
C PRO A 935 -11.31 -8.63 -24.59
N TYR A 936 -10.67 -7.49 -24.29
CA TYR A 936 -9.40 -7.13 -24.93
C TYR A 936 -8.25 -8.07 -24.57
N THR A 937 -7.49 -8.46 -25.60
CA THR A 937 -6.07 -8.85 -25.53
C THR A 937 -5.18 -7.63 -25.79
N THR A 938 -3.86 -7.77 -25.64
CA THR A 938 -2.92 -6.66 -25.89
C THR A 938 -3.00 -6.12 -27.31
N ASP A 939 -3.03 -7.01 -28.31
CA ASP A 939 -3.07 -6.64 -29.72
C ASP A 939 -4.39 -5.96 -30.11
N GLU A 940 -5.54 -6.47 -29.65
CA GLU A 940 -6.84 -5.83 -29.89
C GLU A 940 -6.95 -4.46 -29.19
N MET A 941 -6.46 -4.35 -27.95
CA MET A 941 -6.43 -3.08 -27.23
C MET A 941 -5.59 -2.04 -27.98
N LEU A 942 -4.38 -2.42 -28.43
CA LEU A 942 -3.49 -1.53 -29.17
C LEU A 942 -4.14 -1.08 -30.49
N ARG A 943 -4.73 -2.02 -31.24
CA ARG A 943 -5.39 -1.74 -32.50
C ARG A 943 -6.54 -0.73 -32.34
N ASP A 944 -7.44 -0.99 -31.39
CA ASP A 944 -8.60 -0.14 -31.16
C ASP A 944 -8.19 1.20 -30.53
N ALA A 945 -7.26 1.23 -29.57
CA ALA A 945 -6.82 2.46 -28.96
C ALA A 945 -6.10 3.38 -29.97
N THR A 946 -5.25 2.83 -30.84
CA THR A 946 -4.61 3.64 -31.89
C THR A 946 -5.62 4.16 -32.91
N ARG A 947 -6.63 3.36 -33.29
CA ARG A 947 -7.69 3.78 -34.23
C ARG A 947 -8.63 4.84 -33.63
N GLU A 948 -9.18 4.56 -32.45
CA GLU A 948 -10.23 5.37 -31.82
C GLU A 948 -9.66 6.56 -31.03
N LEU A 949 -8.56 6.34 -30.30
CA LEU A 949 -7.99 7.37 -29.43
C LEU A 949 -6.95 8.25 -30.13
N LYS A 950 -6.43 7.81 -31.28
CA LYS A 950 -5.34 8.43 -32.05
C LYS A 950 -4.06 8.55 -31.24
N LEU A 951 -3.73 7.50 -30.49
CA LEU A 951 -2.52 7.39 -29.66
C LEU A 951 -1.55 6.39 -30.28
N GLY A 952 -0.25 6.65 -30.16
CA GLY A 952 0.79 5.69 -30.58
C GLY A 952 0.80 4.46 -29.69
N ALA A 953 1.22 3.30 -30.22
CA ALA A 953 1.25 2.03 -29.49
C ALA A 953 2.04 2.13 -28.17
N ASP A 954 3.19 2.81 -28.19
CA ASP A 954 4.03 3.01 -26.99
C ASP A 954 3.32 3.85 -25.91
N GLU A 955 2.56 4.87 -26.32
CA GLU A 955 1.77 5.67 -25.39
C GLU A 955 0.65 4.82 -24.78
N VAL A 956 -0.04 4.01 -25.59
CA VAL A 956 -1.10 3.11 -25.11
C VAL A 956 -0.56 2.10 -24.11
N MET A 957 0.58 1.44 -24.40
CA MET A 957 1.22 0.49 -23.48
C MET A 957 1.61 1.17 -22.16
N LYS A 958 2.17 2.37 -22.21
CA LYS A 958 2.52 3.14 -21.01
C LYS A 958 1.30 3.50 -20.17
N LEU A 959 0.19 3.90 -20.81
CA LEU A 959 -1.07 4.18 -20.13
C LEU A 959 -1.66 2.91 -19.51
N ALA A 960 -1.58 1.77 -20.20
CA ALA A 960 -2.04 0.48 -19.70
C ALA A 960 -1.21 0.00 -18.50
N GLN A 961 0.12 0.12 -18.56
CA GLN A 961 1.01 -0.14 -17.42
C GLN A 961 0.63 0.74 -16.22
N ASP A 962 0.46 2.05 -16.41
CA ASP A 962 0.06 2.98 -15.35
C ASP A 962 -1.30 2.53 -14.73
N LEU A 963 -2.30 2.18 -15.55
CA LEU A 963 -3.61 1.69 -15.07
C LEU A 963 -3.49 0.36 -14.28
N PHE A 964 -2.67 -0.57 -14.74
CA PHE A 964 -2.42 -1.85 -14.07
C PHE A 964 -1.72 -1.66 -12.72
N GLU A 965 -0.64 -0.86 -12.66
CA GLU A 965 0.10 -0.58 -11.43
C GLU A 965 -0.71 0.19 -10.38
N MET A 966 -1.72 0.94 -10.83
CA MET A 966 -2.70 1.62 -9.98
C MET A 966 -3.86 0.72 -9.55
N GLY A 967 -3.89 -0.54 -10.01
CA GLY A 967 -4.90 -1.52 -9.64
C GLY A 967 -6.26 -1.29 -10.30
N LEU A 968 -6.31 -0.62 -11.45
CA LEU A 968 -7.56 -0.30 -12.16
C LEU A 968 -7.92 -1.33 -13.23
N ILE A 969 -6.93 -2.00 -13.81
CA ILE A 969 -7.11 -3.07 -14.80
C ILE A 969 -6.26 -4.30 -14.44
N THR A 970 -6.59 -5.44 -15.04
CA THR A 970 -5.76 -6.66 -15.04
C THR A 970 -4.48 -6.45 -15.85
N TYR A 971 -3.58 -7.43 -15.78
CA TYR A 971 -2.31 -7.42 -16.49
C TYR A 971 -2.50 -7.22 -17.99
N HIS A 972 -1.82 -6.21 -18.53
CA HIS A 972 -2.09 -5.66 -19.87
C HIS A 972 -1.27 -6.33 -20.98
N ARG A 973 -0.32 -7.22 -20.65
CA ARG A 973 0.44 -8.05 -21.60
C ARG A 973 -0.15 -9.46 -21.60
N THR A 974 -1.17 -9.68 -22.42
CA THR A 974 -1.90 -10.93 -22.51
C THR A 974 -2.39 -11.18 -23.94
N ASP A 975 -2.28 -12.43 -24.36
CA ASP A 975 -2.83 -13.02 -25.58
C ASP A 975 -4.15 -13.77 -25.34
N SER A 976 -4.63 -13.79 -24.09
CA SER A 976 -5.78 -14.57 -23.67
C SER A 976 -7.05 -13.73 -23.56
N THR A 977 -8.17 -14.26 -24.06
CA THR A 977 -9.51 -13.67 -23.89
C THR A 977 -10.23 -14.19 -22.64
N ARG A 978 -9.60 -15.08 -21.85
CA ARG A 978 -10.21 -15.72 -20.70
C ARG A 978 -10.63 -14.72 -19.62
N VAL A 979 -11.82 -14.92 -19.05
CA VAL A 979 -12.39 -14.15 -17.94
C VAL A 979 -12.52 -15.03 -16.69
N SER A 980 -11.89 -14.60 -15.60
CA SER A 980 -11.94 -15.30 -14.31
C SER A 980 -13.32 -15.22 -13.64
N LEU A 981 -13.54 -16.02 -12.60
CA LEU A 981 -14.72 -15.89 -11.72
C LEU A 981 -14.81 -14.49 -11.10
N ALA A 982 -13.68 -13.89 -10.72
CA ALA A 982 -13.63 -12.54 -10.17
C ALA A 982 -14.06 -11.50 -11.22
N GLY A 983 -13.56 -11.61 -12.46
CA GLY A 983 -13.97 -10.76 -13.57
C GLY A 983 -15.47 -10.86 -13.86
N ARG A 984 -16.01 -12.09 -13.91
CA ARG A 984 -17.44 -12.33 -14.09
C ARG A 984 -18.29 -11.70 -12.98
N ALA A 985 -17.83 -11.75 -11.74
CA ALA A 985 -18.50 -11.09 -10.62
C ALA A 985 -18.50 -9.55 -10.76
N VAL A 986 -17.40 -8.95 -11.22
CA VAL A 986 -17.30 -7.51 -11.51
C VAL A 986 -18.31 -7.08 -12.56
N ALA A 987 -18.41 -7.83 -13.67
CA ALA A 987 -19.39 -7.54 -14.71
C ALA A 987 -20.82 -7.71 -14.21
N ARG A 988 -21.10 -8.80 -13.48
CA ARG A 988 -22.41 -9.08 -12.89
C ARG A 988 -22.87 -7.93 -11.97
N GLU A 989 -22.02 -7.47 -11.06
CA GLU A 989 -22.34 -6.39 -10.13
C GLU A 989 -22.72 -5.10 -10.87
N TYR A 990 -21.90 -4.68 -11.84
CA TYR A 990 -22.18 -3.46 -12.60
C TYR A 990 -23.43 -3.57 -13.49
N LEU A 991 -23.59 -4.69 -14.20
CA LEU A 991 -24.70 -4.86 -15.15
C LEU A 991 -26.04 -5.01 -14.43
N LEU A 992 -26.09 -5.71 -13.30
CA LEU A 992 -27.29 -5.78 -12.46
C LEU A 992 -27.63 -4.42 -11.84
N GLU A 993 -26.65 -3.66 -11.32
CA GLU A 993 -26.90 -2.33 -10.76
C GLU A 993 -27.46 -1.37 -11.81
N LYS A 994 -26.92 -1.42 -13.05
CA LYS A 994 -27.27 -0.44 -14.08
C LYS A 994 -28.48 -0.80 -14.93
N TYR A 995 -28.68 -2.07 -15.24
CA TYR A 995 -29.69 -2.51 -16.20
C TYR A 995 -30.69 -3.52 -15.65
N GLY A 996 -30.54 -3.96 -14.40
CA GLY A 996 -31.40 -4.98 -13.78
C GLY A 996 -31.09 -6.40 -14.24
N GLU A 997 -32.02 -7.32 -14.00
CA GLU A 997 -31.88 -8.74 -14.34
C GLU A 997 -32.04 -8.99 -15.85
N GLY A 998 -31.37 -10.01 -16.38
CA GLY A 998 -31.56 -10.51 -17.76
C GLY A 998 -30.51 -10.10 -18.80
N ILE A 999 -29.77 -9.00 -18.59
CA ILE A 999 -28.72 -8.56 -19.53
C ILE A 999 -27.40 -9.32 -19.32
N TYR A 1000 -27.09 -9.75 -18.10
CA TYR A 1000 -25.79 -10.36 -17.80
C TYR A 1000 -25.70 -11.80 -18.31
N VAL A 1001 -24.68 -12.07 -19.13
CA VAL A 1001 -24.31 -13.40 -19.62
C VAL A 1001 -22.89 -13.76 -19.13
N PRO A 1002 -22.72 -14.80 -18.28
CA PRO A 1002 -21.45 -15.13 -17.61
C PRO A 1002 -20.44 -15.85 -18.53
N ARG A 1003 -20.06 -15.24 -19.66
CA ARG A 1003 -19.16 -15.84 -20.66
C ARG A 1003 -17.74 -15.93 -20.12
N GLU A 1004 -17.18 -17.15 -20.07
CA GLU A 1004 -15.77 -17.35 -19.70
C GLU A 1004 -14.83 -16.80 -20.78
N TRP A 1005 -15.19 -16.96 -22.06
CA TRP A 1005 -14.30 -16.77 -23.22
C TRP A 1005 -13.04 -17.66 -23.11
N ARG A 1006 -12.69 -18.45 -24.12
CA ARG A 1006 -11.51 -19.34 -24.04
C ARG A 1006 -10.65 -19.21 -25.29
N SER A 1007 -9.38 -18.92 -25.04
CA SER A 1007 -8.23 -19.09 -25.93
C SER A 1007 -7.13 -19.77 -25.11
N GLU A 1008 -6.17 -20.42 -25.77
CA GLU A 1008 -4.98 -20.98 -25.09
C GLU A 1008 -4.24 -19.87 -24.32
N GLY A 1009 -3.72 -20.17 -23.12
CA GLY A 1009 -2.94 -19.23 -22.31
C GLY A 1009 -3.21 -19.27 -20.80
N ALA A 1010 -2.20 -18.95 -19.99
CA ALA A 1010 -2.28 -18.93 -18.52
C ALA A 1010 -2.89 -17.61 -17.97
N HIS A 1011 -2.97 -16.57 -18.78
CA HIS A 1011 -3.36 -15.22 -18.36
C HIS A 1011 -4.86 -14.93 -18.54
N GLU A 1012 -5.32 -13.87 -17.87
CA GLU A 1012 -6.67 -13.31 -18.01
C GLU A 1012 -6.65 -12.14 -19.00
N CYS A 1013 -7.77 -11.90 -19.68
CA CYS A 1013 -7.98 -10.73 -20.56
C CYS A 1013 -7.77 -9.38 -19.83
N ILE A 1014 -7.63 -8.31 -20.61
CA ILE A 1014 -7.56 -6.93 -20.12
C ILE A 1014 -8.97 -6.44 -19.77
N ARG A 1015 -9.22 -6.26 -18.46
CA ARG A 1015 -10.51 -5.82 -17.91
C ARG A 1015 -10.35 -4.90 -16.71
N PRO A 1016 -11.40 -4.14 -16.32
CA PRO A 1016 -11.44 -3.44 -15.04
C PRO A 1016 -11.36 -4.41 -13.85
N THR A 1017 -10.72 -3.98 -12.77
CA THR A 1017 -10.67 -4.72 -11.50
C THR A 1017 -11.88 -4.48 -10.60
N ARG A 1018 -12.64 -3.40 -10.86
CA ARG A 1018 -13.78 -2.95 -10.07
C ARG A 1018 -14.96 -2.61 -10.98
N PRO A 1019 -16.22 -2.70 -10.50
CA PRO A 1019 -17.43 -2.38 -11.25
C PRO A 1019 -17.64 -0.86 -11.36
N LEU A 1020 -16.64 -0.12 -11.84
CA LEU A 1020 -16.63 1.34 -11.88
C LEU A 1020 -16.46 1.84 -13.31
N ASN A 1021 -17.46 2.55 -13.83
CA ASN A 1021 -17.26 3.31 -15.07
C ASN A 1021 -16.39 4.55 -14.82
N VAL A 1022 -16.03 5.26 -15.89
CA VAL A 1022 -15.16 6.44 -15.85
C VAL A 1022 -15.73 7.56 -15.00
N GLU A 1023 -17.04 7.80 -15.09
CA GLU A 1023 -17.73 8.85 -14.34
C GLU A 1023 -17.63 8.59 -12.83
N LYS A 1024 -17.97 7.37 -12.39
CA LYS A 1024 -17.90 7.00 -10.97
C LYS A 1024 -16.46 6.94 -10.47
N LEU A 1025 -15.52 6.46 -11.28
CA LEU A 1025 -14.10 6.47 -10.94
C LEU A 1025 -13.60 7.91 -10.68
N ARG A 1026 -13.97 8.88 -11.54
CA ARG A 1026 -13.62 10.29 -11.35
C ARG A 1026 -14.20 10.86 -10.05
N GLU A 1027 -15.45 10.54 -9.77
CA GLU A 1027 -16.14 10.96 -8.55
C GLU A 1027 -15.42 10.43 -7.29
N LEU A 1028 -15.19 9.12 -7.20
CA LEU A 1028 -14.54 8.48 -6.04
C LEU A 1028 -13.09 8.98 -5.82
N ILE A 1029 -12.36 9.29 -6.90
CA ILE A 1029 -11.04 9.92 -6.82
C ILE A 1029 -11.16 11.35 -6.26
N ARG A 1030 -12.12 12.15 -6.75
CA ARG A 1030 -12.38 13.51 -6.25
C ARG A 1030 -12.84 13.50 -4.79
N GLU A 1031 -13.49 12.43 -4.34
CA GLU A 1031 -13.89 12.17 -2.95
C GLU A 1031 -12.74 11.75 -2.04
N GLY A 1032 -11.60 11.39 -2.64
CA GLY A 1032 -10.45 10.89 -1.89
C GLY A 1032 -10.71 9.53 -1.24
N ILE A 1033 -11.76 8.84 -1.69
CA ILE A 1033 -12.07 7.44 -1.37
C ILE A 1033 -11.07 6.55 -2.10
N ILE A 1034 -10.97 6.69 -3.42
CA ILE A 1034 -9.88 6.08 -4.20
C ILE A 1034 -8.70 7.03 -4.20
N ARG A 1035 -7.62 6.63 -3.52
CA ARG A 1035 -6.36 7.37 -3.50
C ARG A 1035 -5.35 6.68 -4.39
N LEU A 1036 -5.18 7.24 -5.58
CA LEU A 1036 -4.18 6.77 -6.52
C LEU A 1036 -2.79 7.31 -6.16
N VAL A 1037 -1.77 6.52 -6.46
CA VAL A 1037 -0.36 6.91 -6.24
C VAL A 1037 0.08 8.02 -7.18
N ARG A 1038 -0.60 8.13 -8.34
CA ARG A 1038 -0.41 9.13 -9.39
C ARG A 1038 -1.77 9.65 -9.88
N PRO A 1039 -1.89 10.94 -10.25
CA PRO A 1039 -3.11 11.44 -10.89
C PRO A 1039 -3.29 10.84 -12.29
N LEU A 1040 -4.52 10.44 -12.63
CA LEU A 1040 -4.89 10.02 -13.98
C LEU A 1040 -4.96 11.22 -14.93
N THR A 1041 -4.38 11.07 -16.11
CA THR A 1041 -4.51 12.06 -17.21
C THR A 1041 -5.79 11.81 -18.01
N ARG A 1042 -6.11 12.71 -18.94
CA ARG A 1042 -7.25 12.54 -19.87
C ARG A 1042 -7.15 11.23 -20.66
N ASN A 1043 -5.96 10.88 -21.15
CA ASN A 1043 -5.76 9.67 -21.96
C ASN A 1043 -5.90 8.39 -21.13
N HIS A 1044 -5.52 8.39 -19.84
CA HIS A 1044 -5.81 7.27 -18.94
C HIS A 1044 -7.30 6.99 -18.85
N PHE A 1045 -8.11 8.03 -18.64
CA PHE A 1045 -9.57 7.86 -18.59
C PHE A 1045 -10.16 7.37 -19.91
N ARG A 1046 -9.64 7.83 -21.06
CA ARG A 1046 -10.11 7.39 -22.38
C ARG A 1046 -9.77 5.92 -22.64
N LEU A 1047 -8.56 5.49 -22.31
CA LEU A 1047 -8.17 4.09 -22.44
C LEU A 1047 -8.96 3.19 -21.49
N TYR A 1048 -9.11 3.61 -20.24
CA TYR A 1048 -9.93 2.90 -19.26
C TYR A 1048 -11.39 2.76 -19.71
N ASP A 1049 -11.98 3.81 -20.30
CA ASP A 1049 -13.34 3.76 -20.85
C ASP A 1049 -13.48 2.70 -21.95
N LEU A 1050 -12.51 2.65 -22.86
CA LEU A 1050 -12.49 1.70 -23.97
C LEU A 1050 -12.45 0.26 -23.42
N ILE A 1051 -11.53 0.00 -22.48
CA ILE A 1051 -11.39 -1.29 -21.80
C ILE A 1051 -12.68 -1.66 -21.07
N PHE A 1052 -13.24 -0.73 -20.30
CA PHE A 1052 -14.45 -0.94 -19.51
C PHE A 1052 -15.64 -1.31 -20.41
N ARG A 1053 -15.89 -0.55 -21.48
CA ARG A 1053 -17.01 -0.79 -22.40
C ARG A 1053 -16.87 -2.12 -23.12
N ARG A 1054 -15.67 -2.45 -23.64
CA ARG A 1054 -15.41 -3.73 -24.30
C ARG A 1054 -15.65 -4.90 -23.37
N PHE A 1055 -15.17 -4.82 -22.13
CA PHE A 1055 -15.35 -5.86 -21.14
C PHE A 1055 -16.82 -6.05 -20.72
N MET A 1056 -17.54 -4.96 -20.44
CA MET A 1056 -18.96 -5.06 -20.10
C MET A 1056 -19.78 -5.64 -21.26
N ALA A 1057 -19.51 -5.20 -22.50
CA ALA A 1057 -20.17 -5.74 -23.68
C ALA A 1057 -19.92 -7.23 -23.87
N SER A 1058 -18.71 -7.74 -23.59
CA SER A 1058 -18.42 -9.18 -23.74
C SER A 1058 -19.19 -10.07 -22.74
N GLN A 1059 -19.79 -9.46 -21.71
CA GLN A 1059 -20.61 -10.10 -20.67
C GLN A 1059 -22.10 -9.75 -20.75
N MET A 1060 -22.54 -9.14 -21.86
CA MET A 1060 -23.95 -8.94 -22.26
C MET A 1060 -24.31 -9.94 -23.35
#